data_AF-A0A1V9EPS5-F1
#
_entry.id   AF-A0A1V9EPS5-F1
#
_cell.length_a   1.000
_cell.length_b   1.000
_cell.length_c   1.000
_cell.angle_alpha   90.00
_cell.angle_beta   90.00
_cell.angle_gamma   90.00
#
_symmetry.space_group_name_H-M   'P 1'
#
loop_
_entity.id
_entity.type
_entity.pdbx_description
1 polymer ?
#
loop_
_entity_poly.entity_id
_entity_poly.type
_entity_poly.pdbx_seq_one_letter_code
_entity_poly.pdbx_strand_id
1 'polypeptide(L)'
;MQITYKKISTSIRPLKIAIFFNRDSKQWRSIVEGIIELNSTIWGGRFNIIIPTDGKTVEDQFLRVLQEFNPDVCCYYQHTNLDVLYSTDGYNEKENVIKSVMENYNMSRQEAEKYINSNPQSHEKDIFRKNVDFYKYLSENLSLFGNPEKIRLQRLHRHIKQIGGALKVENFLQELIDIANPRPFYFDLDDCSDFSRLLIASYTGMGNLLYSDRIDIKIEKHDKKSERFLINDFYQGRIPQIYPFAVNCYGLSLYESLRPKSFSVLVVGSEATDFCLFYGLDRIMNGIFWIPTIHCFTEYHPSLGFLILEKIADENTGNDRKTLQITSCSLKKDDIIEIVAKIRDLGIPEWAEDDLQIEIVSPGEIMISKEYEAYEYGNAGNTFIQQFNNGISTNYINSPYPQLFKSLPAHKADWIIDYEIEGVNMDKSSTGHILPNDLSLISNLFNHDFSNSLSLSIIRKHGDKYSVRCPTVALRYFNMRPQDVTPRPILRLQDSKEIFDVLFNNAGYITQTSDKGKYLEYCIEMFGDMEKLAMILANEEISNLFSCYKNTTSVKRQEKDIKGIKLKTGVYLSYNDIRSFFKDEKDARNYMDDFIKKNLLTRGFIFKCEQCDNSSWYNINSVTGTFKCNRCDYEQVYLPHHWREDDEPKFYYRLNEMFYQGNSHNMKEPILGILYLKSLAKKSFFYRPELNVYNAENSSLKQEIDFVCLVDGELWIGEAKSGGTTKGDVNKYITLCNKLKARFILISNDPISSELHAYIHSIAWEKNPTIKILSKDDRT
;
A
#
# COMPACT_ATOMS: atom_id res chain seq x y z
N MET A 1 -13.09 27.29 -13.55
CA MET A 1 -11.82 26.54 -13.65
C MET A 1 -11.33 26.30 -12.25
N GLN A 2 -11.17 25.04 -11.86
CA GLN A 2 -10.62 24.69 -10.54
C GLN A 2 -9.14 24.34 -10.72
N ILE A 3 -8.28 25.28 -10.33
CA ILE A 3 -6.83 25.06 -10.34
C ILE A 3 -6.44 24.46 -8.99
N THR A 4 -5.70 23.35 -9.03
CA THR A 4 -5.12 22.73 -7.85
C THR A 4 -3.63 22.47 -8.08
N TYR A 5 -2.88 22.35 -7.00
CA TYR A 5 -1.46 22.05 -7.02
C TYR A 5 -1.21 20.77 -6.22
N LYS A 6 -0.33 19.90 -6.74
CA LYS A 6 0.16 18.73 -6.03
C LYS A 6 1.68 18.71 -6.08
N LYS A 7 2.29 18.17 -5.04
CA LYS A 7 3.70 17.82 -5.05
C LYS A 7 3.81 16.43 -5.68
N ILE A 8 4.59 16.31 -6.75
CA ILE A 8 4.86 15.06 -7.44
C ILE A 8 6.29 14.67 -7.13
N SER A 9 6.47 13.48 -6.54
CA SER A 9 7.78 12.89 -6.32
C SER A 9 7.95 11.71 -7.27
N THR A 10 9.09 11.63 -7.93
CA THR A 10 9.42 10.56 -8.88
C THR A 10 10.74 9.91 -8.52
N SER A 11 10.80 8.59 -8.57
CA SER A 11 12.02 7.85 -8.25
C SER A 11 12.27 6.72 -9.23
N ILE A 12 13.53 6.41 -9.49
CA ILE A 12 13.91 5.29 -10.37
C ILE A 12 14.42 4.13 -9.54
N ARG A 13 13.88 2.94 -9.78
CA ARG A 13 14.35 1.70 -9.17
C ARG A 13 14.43 0.55 -10.17
N PRO A 14 15.27 -0.46 -9.90
CA PRO A 14 15.24 -1.72 -10.63
C PRO A 14 13.93 -2.49 -10.37
N LEU A 15 13.71 -3.55 -11.16
CA LEU A 15 12.62 -4.49 -10.90
C LEU A 15 12.89 -5.29 -9.61
N LYS A 16 11.85 -5.42 -8.78
CA LYS A 16 11.80 -6.34 -7.65
C LYS A 16 11.32 -7.71 -8.14
N ILE A 17 12.19 -8.71 -8.12
CA ILE A 17 11.86 -10.05 -8.62
C ILE A 17 11.80 -11.05 -7.47
N ALA A 18 10.71 -11.82 -7.40
CA ALA A 18 10.63 -13.01 -6.57
C ALA A 18 10.82 -14.26 -7.45
N ILE A 19 11.79 -15.11 -7.07
CA ILE A 19 12.15 -16.31 -7.83
C ILE A 19 11.74 -17.56 -7.05
N PHE A 20 10.81 -18.33 -7.62
CA PHE A 20 10.28 -19.56 -7.05
C PHE A 20 11.08 -20.78 -7.50
N PHE A 21 11.26 -21.76 -6.62
CA PHE A 21 11.80 -23.07 -6.97
C PHE A 21 11.13 -24.18 -6.17
N ASN A 22 11.32 -25.42 -6.62
CA ASN A 22 10.79 -26.61 -5.95
C ASN A 22 11.53 -26.86 -4.63
N ARG A 23 10.84 -26.68 -3.50
CA ARG A 23 11.43 -26.89 -2.17
C ARG A 23 11.83 -28.34 -1.90
N ASP A 24 11.17 -29.30 -2.55
CA ASP A 24 11.39 -30.73 -2.34
C ASP A 24 12.55 -31.28 -3.21
N SER A 25 13.23 -30.41 -3.97
CA SER A 25 14.40 -30.82 -4.75
C SER A 25 15.56 -31.19 -3.84
N LYS A 26 16.14 -32.37 -4.07
CA LYS A 26 17.37 -32.81 -3.38
C LYS A 26 18.59 -31.97 -3.75
N GLN A 27 18.51 -31.21 -4.84
CA GLN A 27 19.59 -30.36 -5.36
C GLN A 27 19.29 -28.87 -5.15
N TRP A 28 18.49 -28.53 -4.14
CA TRP A 28 18.10 -27.14 -3.86
C TRP A 28 19.28 -26.18 -3.70
N ARG A 29 20.43 -26.64 -3.18
CA ARG A 29 21.63 -25.81 -3.01
C ARG A 29 22.16 -25.35 -4.36
N SER A 30 22.38 -26.27 -5.30
CA SER A 30 22.80 -25.93 -6.67
C SER A 30 21.79 -25.03 -7.38
N ILE A 31 20.49 -25.27 -7.17
CA ILE A 31 19.42 -24.42 -7.71
C ILE A 31 19.54 -22.98 -7.17
N VAL A 32 19.62 -22.83 -5.84
CA VAL A 32 19.73 -21.54 -5.17
C VAL A 32 20.99 -20.80 -5.59
N GLU A 33 22.13 -21.48 -5.70
CA GLU A 33 23.37 -20.90 -6.21
C GLU A 33 23.22 -20.42 -7.66
N GLY A 34 22.57 -21.22 -8.50
CA GLY A 34 22.25 -20.83 -9.87
C GLY A 34 21.31 -19.62 -9.93
N ILE A 35 20.40 -19.46 -8.96
CA ILE A 35 19.53 -18.28 -8.83
C ILE A 35 20.34 -17.07 -8.36
N ILE A 36 21.25 -17.22 -7.39
CA ILE A 36 22.13 -16.14 -6.90
C ILE A 36 23.06 -15.66 -8.02
N GLU A 37 23.66 -16.60 -8.75
CA GLU A 37 24.49 -16.32 -9.93
C GLU A 37 23.68 -15.53 -10.97
N LEU A 38 22.46 -15.96 -11.26
CA LEU A 38 21.56 -15.25 -12.16
C LEU A 38 21.27 -13.82 -11.67
N ASN A 39 20.90 -13.66 -10.39
CA ASN A 39 20.63 -12.37 -9.77
C ASN A 39 21.85 -11.43 -9.86
N SER A 40 23.08 -11.96 -9.80
CA SER A 40 24.29 -11.14 -9.94
C SER A 40 24.42 -10.46 -11.30
N THR A 41 23.73 -10.98 -12.32
CA THR A 41 23.74 -10.46 -13.69
C THR A 41 22.62 -9.47 -14.00
N ILE A 42 21.67 -9.28 -13.08
CA ILE A 42 20.47 -8.45 -13.26
C ILE A 42 20.64 -7.18 -12.43
N TRP A 43 20.37 -6.01 -13.02
CA TRP A 43 20.36 -4.76 -12.27
C TRP A 43 19.33 -4.80 -11.12
N GLY A 44 19.76 -4.51 -9.90
CA GLY A 44 18.95 -4.67 -8.68
C GLY A 44 18.85 -6.09 -8.15
N GLY A 45 19.47 -7.08 -8.82
CA GLY A 45 19.32 -8.49 -8.48
C GLY A 45 19.85 -8.88 -7.10
N ARG A 46 20.75 -8.07 -6.52
CA ARG A 46 21.14 -8.17 -5.09
C ARG A 46 19.92 -8.19 -4.17
N PHE A 47 18.83 -7.53 -4.56
CA PHE A 47 17.64 -7.36 -3.74
C PHE A 47 16.48 -8.27 -4.12
N ASN A 48 16.66 -9.12 -5.13
CA ASN A 48 15.68 -10.13 -5.46
C ASN A 48 15.62 -11.18 -4.36
N ILE A 49 14.45 -11.77 -4.14
CA ILE A 49 14.22 -12.80 -3.13
C ILE A 49 14.00 -14.16 -3.77
N ILE A 50 14.30 -15.21 -2.99
CA ILE A 50 14.14 -16.61 -3.39
C ILE A 50 13.06 -17.24 -2.51
N ILE A 51 12.04 -17.84 -3.14
CA ILE A 51 10.89 -18.41 -2.43
C ILE A 51 10.79 -19.91 -2.72
N PRO A 52 10.92 -20.77 -1.69
CA PRO A 52 10.66 -22.19 -1.82
C PRO A 52 9.15 -22.46 -1.84
N THR A 53 8.70 -23.37 -2.70
CA THR A 53 7.28 -23.75 -2.81
C THR A 53 7.14 -25.20 -3.27
N ASP A 54 5.98 -25.79 -2.99
CA ASP A 54 5.56 -27.08 -3.54
C ASP A 54 4.95 -26.96 -4.96
N GLY A 55 4.93 -25.74 -5.51
CA GLY A 55 4.35 -25.41 -6.80
C GLY A 55 2.82 -25.28 -6.79
N LYS A 56 2.15 -25.42 -5.65
CA LYS A 56 0.69 -25.27 -5.47
C LYS A 56 0.33 -24.12 -4.55
N THR A 57 1.08 -23.93 -3.47
CA THR A 57 0.86 -22.88 -2.47
C THR A 57 2.19 -22.32 -1.98
N VAL A 58 2.14 -21.18 -1.30
CA VAL A 58 3.29 -20.63 -0.58
C VAL A 58 2.98 -20.71 0.91
N GLU A 59 3.93 -21.18 1.72
CA GLU A 59 3.73 -21.21 3.17
C GLU A 59 3.61 -19.79 3.73
N ASP A 60 2.82 -19.63 4.79
CA ASP A 60 2.41 -18.31 5.31
C ASP A 60 3.58 -17.38 5.61
N GLN A 61 4.69 -17.88 6.17
CA GLN A 61 5.87 -17.06 6.45
C GLN A 61 6.51 -16.50 5.19
N PHE A 62 6.53 -17.26 4.08
CA PHE A 62 7.04 -16.78 2.80
C PHE A 62 6.03 -15.90 2.07
N LEU A 63 4.73 -16.14 2.26
CA LEU A 63 3.68 -15.26 1.76
C LEU A 63 3.78 -13.87 2.41
N ARG A 64 4.05 -13.79 3.73
CA ARG A 64 4.31 -12.51 4.42
C ARG A 64 5.55 -11.82 3.85
N VAL A 65 6.66 -12.54 3.68
CA VAL A 65 7.88 -11.99 3.05
C VAL A 65 7.58 -11.46 1.63
N LEU A 66 6.80 -12.19 0.83
CA LEU A 66 6.38 -11.76 -0.51
C LEU A 66 5.50 -10.51 -0.48
N GLN A 67 4.52 -10.44 0.43
CA GLN A 67 3.62 -9.30 0.57
C GLN A 67 4.36 -8.03 0.97
N GLU A 68 5.33 -8.14 1.89
CA GLU A 68 6.16 -7.02 2.34
C GLU A 68 7.20 -6.62 1.28
N PHE A 69 7.83 -7.58 0.61
CA PHE A 69 8.72 -7.30 -0.52
C PHE A 69 7.98 -6.62 -1.68
N ASN A 70 6.71 -7.01 -1.89
CA ASN A 70 5.80 -6.53 -2.94
C ASN A 70 6.45 -6.60 -4.34
N PRO A 71 6.75 -7.82 -4.84
CA PRO A 71 7.48 -8.01 -6.08
C PRO A 71 6.77 -7.35 -7.26
N ASP A 72 7.54 -6.86 -8.22
CA ASP A 72 7.03 -6.41 -9.51
C ASP A 72 6.67 -7.61 -10.40
N VAL A 73 7.49 -8.65 -10.30
CA VAL A 73 7.41 -9.84 -11.13
C VAL A 73 7.74 -11.09 -10.31
N CYS A 74 6.93 -12.12 -10.51
CA CYS A 74 7.20 -13.47 -10.03
C CYS A 74 7.74 -14.33 -11.18
N CYS A 75 8.85 -15.03 -10.93
CA CYS A 75 9.49 -15.93 -11.89
C CYS A 75 9.68 -17.29 -11.25
N TYR A 76 9.71 -18.37 -12.02
CA TYR A 76 10.16 -19.65 -11.49
C TYR A 76 11.49 -20.07 -12.12
N TYR A 77 12.35 -20.68 -11.30
CA TYR A 77 13.62 -21.24 -11.74
C TYR A 77 13.43 -22.70 -12.14
N GLN A 78 13.74 -23.00 -13.39
CA GLN A 78 13.77 -24.36 -13.90
C GLN A 78 15.17 -24.93 -13.74
N HIS A 79 15.27 -25.95 -12.91
CA HIS A 79 16.47 -26.77 -12.75
C HIS A 79 16.80 -27.54 -14.04
N THR A 80 18.07 -27.48 -14.46
CA THR A 80 18.58 -28.06 -15.72
C THR A 80 19.78 -28.96 -15.50
N ASN A 81 20.10 -29.81 -16.47
CA ASN A 81 21.30 -30.67 -16.44
C ASN A 81 22.62 -29.88 -16.31
N LEU A 82 22.61 -28.58 -16.64
CA LEU A 82 23.75 -27.70 -16.40
C LEU A 82 23.98 -27.48 -14.91
N ASP A 83 22.91 -27.24 -14.15
CA ASP A 83 22.97 -27.05 -12.71
C ASP A 83 23.55 -28.28 -12.01
N VAL A 84 23.16 -29.48 -12.48
CA VAL A 84 23.70 -30.76 -11.99
C VAL A 84 25.17 -30.90 -12.31
N LEU A 85 25.58 -30.53 -13.54
CA LEU A 85 26.97 -30.64 -13.99
C LEU A 85 27.92 -29.81 -13.12
N TYR A 86 27.46 -28.64 -12.70
CA TYR A 86 28.20 -27.70 -11.85
C TYR A 86 27.82 -27.81 -10.37
N SER A 87 26.97 -28.76 -9.98
CA SER A 87 26.66 -29.03 -8.59
C SER A 87 27.87 -29.64 -7.89
N THR A 88 28.18 -29.17 -6.68
CA THR A 88 29.09 -29.88 -5.76
C THR A 88 28.37 -31.05 -5.08
N ASP A 89 27.05 -30.93 -4.94
CA ASP A 89 26.17 -31.98 -4.43
C ASP A 89 25.93 -33.05 -5.50
N GLY A 90 26.19 -34.31 -5.17
CA GLY A 90 25.73 -35.44 -5.97
C GLY A 90 26.63 -35.82 -7.15
N TYR A 91 27.89 -36.20 -6.89
CA TYR A 91 28.80 -36.78 -7.90
C TYR A 91 28.13 -37.86 -8.75
N ASN A 92 27.39 -38.77 -8.11
CA ASN A 92 26.67 -39.84 -8.80
C ASN A 92 25.61 -39.30 -9.79
N GLU A 93 24.95 -38.20 -9.44
CA GLU A 93 23.90 -37.62 -10.28
C GLU A 93 24.49 -36.87 -11.48
N LYS A 94 25.61 -36.18 -11.26
CA LYS A 94 26.44 -35.62 -12.34
C LYS A 94 26.90 -36.69 -13.32
N GLU A 95 27.44 -37.80 -12.82
CA GLU A 95 27.85 -38.94 -13.65
C GLU A 95 26.68 -39.54 -14.43
N ASN A 96 25.51 -39.68 -13.79
CA ASN A 96 24.30 -40.19 -14.45
C ASN A 96 23.84 -39.27 -15.59
N VAL A 97 23.85 -37.95 -15.39
CA VAL A 97 23.50 -36.98 -16.43
C VAL A 97 24.47 -37.05 -17.61
N ILE A 98 25.77 -37.05 -17.34
CA ILE A 98 26.82 -37.14 -18.38
C ILE A 98 26.66 -38.45 -19.15
N LYS A 99 26.54 -39.59 -18.44
CA LYS A 99 26.37 -40.91 -19.04
C LYS A 99 25.12 -41.00 -19.90
N SER A 100 24.00 -40.46 -19.43
CA SER A 100 22.75 -40.42 -20.20
C SER A 100 22.91 -39.63 -21.52
N VAL A 101 23.60 -38.49 -21.49
CA VAL A 101 23.87 -37.71 -22.72
C VAL A 101 24.85 -38.44 -23.64
N MET A 102 25.89 -39.07 -23.09
CA MET A 102 26.83 -39.89 -23.86
C MET A 102 26.11 -41.03 -24.59
N GLU A 103 25.23 -41.75 -23.90
CA GLU A 103 24.45 -42.86 -24.46
C GLU A 103 23.43 -42.40 -25.51
N ASN A 104 22.69 -41.33 -25.22
CA ASN A 104 21.63 -40.82 -26.11
C ASN A 104 22.16 -40.23 -27.42
N TYR A 105 23.36 -39.64 -27.40
CA TYR A 105 23.93 -38.95 -28.57
C TYR A 105 25.18 -39.63 -29.13
N ASN A 106 25.61 -40.76 -28.55
CA ASN A 106 26.82 -41.50 -28.91
C ASN A 106 28.07 -40.59 -28.95
N MET A 107 28.31 -39.87 -27.86
CA MET A 107 29.38 -38.87 -27.72
C MET A 107 30.39 -39.29 -26.64
N SER A 108 31.64 -38.83 -26.75
CA SER A 108 32.61 -38.94 -25.68
C SER A 108 32.21 -38.08 -24.46
N ARG A 109 32.82 -38.33 -23.30
CA ARG A 109 32.55 -37.55 -22.08
C ARG A 109 32.72 -36.03 -22.30
N GLN A 110 33.83 -35.63 -22.89
CA GLN A 110 34.12 -34.20 -23.15
C GLN A 110 33.09 -33.59 -24.11
N GLU A 111 32.67 -34.34 -25.12
CA GLU A 111 31.63 -33.92 -26.05
C GLU A 111 30.26 -33.82 -25.37
N ALA A 112 29.92 -34.74 -24.46
CA ALA A 112 28.70 -34.71 -23.67
C ALA A 112 28.66 -33.52 -22.70
N GLU A 113 29.76 -33.23 -22.00
CA GLU A 113 29.87 -32.04 -21.14
C GLU A 113 29.74 -30.74 -21.96
N LYS A 114 30.39 -30.68 -23.13
CA LYS A 114 30.24 -29.56 -24.07
C LYS A 114 28.82 -29.43 -24.63
N TYR A 115 28.16 -30.57 -24.87
CA TYR A 115 26.77 -30.62 -25.33
C TYR A 115 25.81 -30.09 -24.26
N ILE A 116 25.94 -30.55 -23.01
CA ILE A 116 25.14 -30.08 -21.86
C ILE A 116 25.31 -28.56 -21.69
N ASN A 117 26.55 -28.08 -21.76
CA ASN A 117 26.88 -26.65 -21.73
C ASN A 117 26.21 -25.83 -22.85
N SER A 118 25.94 -26.45 -24.01
CA SER A 118 25.35 -25.77 -25.17
C SER A 118 23.82 -25.95 -25.26
N ASN A 119 23.29 -27.01 -24.64
CA ASN A 119 21.90 -27.47 -24.75
C ASN A 119 21.37 -27.97 -23.40
N PRO A 120 21.14 -27.06 -22.44
CA PRO A 120 20.64 -27.41 -21.13
C PRO A 120 19.20 -27.92 -21.25
N GLN A 121 18.97 -29.14 -20.77
CA GLN A 121 17.63 -29.72 -20.70
C GLN A 121 17.13 -29.66 -19.25
N SER A 122 15.81 -29.61 -19.07
CA SER A 122 15.20 -29.68 -17.73
C SER A 122 15.60 -30.98 -17.04
N HIS A 123 16.19 -30.87 -15.85
CA HIS A 123 16.58 -32.03 -15.06
C HIS A 123 15.39 -32.62 -14.30
N GLU A 124 14.55 -31.74 -13.73
CA GLU A 124 13.36 -32.12 -12.98
C GLU A 124 12.07 -31.78 -13.73
N LYS A 125 10.98 -32.48 -13.38
CA LYS A 125 9.63 -32.15 -13.86
C LYS A 125 9.29 -30.71 -13.46
N ASP A 126 8.87 -29.93 -14.45
CA ASP A 126 8.43 -28.55 -14.25
C ASP A 126 7.08 -28.55 -13.50
N ILE A 127 7.13 -28.39 -12.18
CA ILE A 127 5.94 -28.34 -11.31
C ILE A 127 5.12 -27.05 -11.50
N PHE A 128 5.70 -26.04 -12.15
CA PHE A 128 5.06 -24.74 -12.37
C PHE A 128 4.35 -24.67 -13.74
N ARG A 129 4.67 -25.57 -14.66
CA ARG A 129 4.14 -25.56 -16.01
C ARG A 129 2.63 -25.86 -16.01
N LYS A 130 1.84 -24.86 -16.41
CA LYS A 130 0.36 -24.90 -16.49
C LYS A 130 -0.38 -24.99 -15.14
N ASN A 131 0.25 -24.62 -14.02
CA ASN A 131 -0.47 -24.53 -12.75
C ASN A 131 -1.26 -23.22 -12.65
N VAL A 132 -2.40 -23.16 -13.35
CA VAL A 132 -3.29 -21.98 -13.40
C VAL A 132 -3.74 -21.58 -11.98
N ASP A 133 -3.97 -22.56 -11.11
CA ASP A 133 -4.42 -22.30 -9.74
C ASP A 133 -3.34 -21.59 -8.91
N PHE A 134 -2.06 -21.96 -9.07
CA PHE A 134 -0.96 -21.27 -8.39
C PHE A 134 -0.80 -19.82 -8.86
N TYR A 135 -0.89 -19.56 -10.17
CA TYR A 135 -0.81 -18.20 -10.70
C TYR A 135 -2.00 -17.33 -10.28
N LYS A 136 -3.20 -17.93 -10.24
CA LYS A 136 -4.39 -17.29 -9.70
C LYS A 136 -4.19 -16.95 -8.22
N TYR A 137 -3.72 -17.90 -7.43
CA TYR A 137 -3.37 -17.70 -6.02
C TYR A 137 -2.39 -16.52 -5.83
N LEU A 138 -1.31 -16.43 -6.64
CA LEU A 138 -0.39 -15.29 -6.57
C LEU A 138 -1.06 -13.96 -6.95
N SER A 139 -1.92 -13.95 -7.98
CA SER A 139 -2.62 -12.74 -8.41
C SER A 139 -3.66 -12.24 -7.41
N GLU A 140 -4.21 -13.14 -6.59
CA GLU A 140 -5.16 -12.81 -5.52
C GLU A 140 -4.45 -12.21 -4.29
N ASN A 141 -3.18 -12.58 -4.08
CA ASN A 141 -2.41 -12.20 -2.90
C ASN A 141 -1.39 -11.07 -3.15
N LEU A 142 -0.98 -10.82 -4.41
CA LEU A 142 0.08 -9.88 -4.77
C LEU A 142 -0.36 -8.90 -5.86
N SER A 143 0.22 -7.70 -5.85
CA SER A 143 0.02 -6.69 -6.90
C SER A 143 1.15 -6.74 -7.92
N LEU A 144 1.03 -7.57 -8.96
CA LEU A 144 2.10 -7.78 -9.95
C LEU A 144 1.90 -6.94 -11.21
N PHE A 145 2.97 -6.71 -11.99
CA PHE A 145 2.82 -6.24 -13.37
C PHE A 145 2.32 -7.36 -14.28
N GLY A 146 1.15 -7.17 -14.89
CA GLY A 146 0.57 -8.14 -15.81
C GLY A 146 0.22 -9.48 -15.15
N ASN A 147 -0.06 -10.50 -15.98
CA ASN A 147 -0.42 -11.84 -15.51
C ASN A 147 0.86 -12.66 -15.24
N PRO A 148 1.05 -13.26 -14.04
CA PRO A 148 2.27 -13.99 -13.67
C PRO A 148 2.57 -15.26 -14.51
N GLU A 149 1.63 -15.73 -15.33
CA GLU A 149 1.69 -17.00 -16.08
C GLU A 149 2.86 -17.21 -17.07
N LYS A 150 3.82 -16.29 -17.22
CA LYS A 150 4.69 -16.26 -18.43
C LYS A 150 6.20 -16.21 -18.22
N ILE A 151 6.73 -16.28 -16.99
CA ILE A 151 8.15 -15.97 -16.78
C ILE A 151 8.96 -17.15 -16.21
N ARG A 152 9.63 -17.87 -17.11
CA ARG A 152 10.52 -19.02 -16.83
C ARG A 152 12.00 -18.62 -16.88
N LEU A 153 12.76 -18.96 -15.83
CA LEU A 153 14.21 -18.75 -15.72
C LEU A 153 14.97 -20.08 -15.78
N GLN A 154 16.17 -20.12 -16.38
CA GLN A 154 17.05 -21.30 -16.51
C GLN A 154 18.53 -20.85 -16.53
N ARG A 155 19.48 -21.70 -16.10
CA ARG A 155 20.93 -21.40 -16.01
C ARG A 155 21.68 -21.18 -17.33
N LEU A 156 20.99 -20.88 -18.42
CA LEU A 156 21.62 -20.57 -19.71
C LEU A 156 20.78 -19.55 -20.47
N HIS A 157 21.20 -18.29 -20.34
CA HIS A 157 21.18 -17.12 -21.24
C HIS A 157 20.05 -16.88 -22.29
N ARG A 158 19.30 -17.88 -22.76
CA ARG A 158 18.36 -17.72 -23.89
C ARG A 158 17.03 -17.06 -23.51
N HIS A 159 16.52 -17.24 -22.29
CA HIS A 159 15.20 -16.69 -21.89
C HIS A 159 15.24 -15.37 -21.11
N ILE A 160 16.40 -14.95 -20.59
CA ILE A 160 16.58 -13.59 -20.05
C ILE A 160 16.34 -12.51 -21.14
N LYS A 161 16.43 -12.89 -22.43
CA LYS A 161 15.98 -12.06 -23.56
C LYS A 161 14.53 -11.54 -23.45
N GLN A 162 13.67 -12.16 -22.63
CA GLN A 162 12.25 -11.81 -22.48
C GLN A 162 11.93 -10.99 -21.21
N ILE A 163 12.82 -10.93 -20.21
CA ILE A 163 12.54 -10.33 -18.88
C ILE A 163 13.34 -9.03 -18.66
N GLY A 164 14.43 -8.84 -19.40
CA GLY A 164 15.34 -7.70 -19.33
C GLY A 164 16.71 -8.19 -19.77
N GLY A 165 17.19 -7.74 -20.93
CA GLY A 165 18.26 -8.39 -21.70
C GLY A 165 19.54 -8.72 -20.93
N ALA A 166 19.91 -10.00 -20.90
CA ALA A 166 21.21 -10.42 -20.35
C ALA A 166 22.37 -9.70 -21.06
N LEU A 167 23.28 -9.14 -20.27
CA LEU A 167 24.61 -8.75 -20.71
C LEU A 167 25.37 -10.01 -21.14
N LYS A 168 25.90 -10.02 -22.36
CA LYS A 168 27.04 -10.88 -22.68
C LYS A 168 28.22 -10.39 -21.84
N VAL A 169 28.60 -11.20 -20.85
CA VAL A 169 29.61 -10.90 -19.81
C VAL A 169 30.99 -10.61 -20.42
N GLU A 170 31.37 -11.30 -21.50
CA GLU A 170 32.71 -11.27 -22.11
C GLU A 170 33.19 -9.88 -22.57
N ASN A 171 32.35 -9.08 -23.26
CA ASN A 171 32.78 -7.77 -23.78
C ASN A 171 32.71 -6.64 -22.73
N PHE A 172 32.02 -6.88 -21.62
CA PHE A 172 31.63 -5.86 -20.65
C PHE A 172 32.66 -5.69 -19.53
N LEU A 173 33.28 -6.78 -19.07
CA LEU A 173 34.29 -6.73 -18.03
C LEU A 173 35.57 -6.04 -18.49
N GLN A 174 35.92 -6.14 -19.77
CA GLN A 174 37.09 -5.44 -20.32
C GLN A 174 36.96 -3.91 -20.17
N GLU A 175 35.78 -3.33 -20.46
CA GLU A 175 35.52 -1.90 -20.29
C GLU A 175 35.47 -1.46 -18.81
N LEU A 176 35.02 -2.34 -17.88
CA LEU A 176 35.00 -2.05 -16.43
C LEU A 176 36.39 -2.03 -15.80
N ILE A 177 37.25 -2.97 -16.20
CA ILE A 177 38.64 -3.05 -15.76
C ILE A 177 39.38 -1.77 -16.15
N ASP A 178 39.10 -1.25 -17.35
CA ASP A 178 39.71 -0.03 -17.88
C ASP A 178 39.25 1.25 -17.14
N ILE A 179 38.04 1.27 -16.57
CA ILE A 179 37.47 2.45 -15.90
C ILE A 179 37.81 2.53 -14.40
N ALA A 180 37.73 1.41 -13.68
CA ALA A 180 37.86 1.42 -12.21
C ALA A 180 39.27 1.04 -11.71
N ASN A 181 40.15 0.58 -12.62
CA ASN A 181 41.45 -0.02 -12.33
C ASN A 181 41.48 -0.93 -11.07
N PRO A 182 40.44 -1.76 -10.81
CA PRO A 182 40.42 -2.52 -9.58
C PRO A 182 41.19 -3.82 -9.76
N ARG A 183 41.80 -4.32 -8.68
CA ARG A 183 42.28 -5.70 -8.65
C ARG A 183 41.10 -6.61 -8.31
N PRO A 184 40.65 -7.45 -9.25
CA PRO A 184 39.62 -8.44 -8.99
C PRO A 184 40.19 -9.56 -8.11
N PHE A 185 39.37 -10.08 -7.21
CA PHE A 185 39.77 -11.10 -6.25
C PHE A 185 39.01 -12.41 -6.50
N TYR A 186 39.71 -13.52 -6.34
CA TYR A 186 39.15 -14.87 -6.41
C TYR A 186 39.23 -15.51 -5.04
N PHE A 187 38.13 -16.10 -4.62
CA PHE A 187 38.10 -17.04 -3.52
C PHE A 187 38.02 -18.44 -4.10
N ASP A 188 38.98 -19.28 -3.75
CA ASP A 188 38.87 -20.70 -4.01
C ASP A 188 37.87 -21.29 -3.02
N LEU A 189 36.67 -21.62 -3.52
CA LEU A 189 35.57 -22.16 -2.73
C LEU A 189 35.52 -23.69 -2.79
N ASP A 190 36.44 -24.34 -3.52
CA ASP A 190 36.43 -25.81 -3.70
C ASP A 190 36.63 -26.56 -2.38
N ASP A 191 37.31 -25.94 -1.41
CA ASP A 191 37.55 -26.49 -0.06
C ASP A 191 36.57 -25.94 1.00
N CYS A 192 35.57 -25.13 0.63
CA CYS A 192 34.59 -24.60 1.58
C CYS A 192 33.42 -25.58 1.79
N SER A 193 32.83 -25.57 3.00
CA SER A 193 31.56 -26.26 3.21
C SER A 193 30.45 -25.65 2.34
N ASP A 194 29.43 -26.44 1.99
CA ASP A 194 28.27 -25.94 1.24
C ASP A 194 27.58 -24.76 1.94
N PHE A 195 27.64 -24.73 3.27
CA PHE A 195 27.16 -23.62 4.06
C PHE A 195 27.92 -22.33 3.77
N SER A 196 29.24 -22.33 3.93
CA SER A 196 30.06 -21.13 3.71
C SER A 196 29.98 -20.66 2.27
N ARG A 197 29.89 -21.60 1.33
CA ARG A 197 29.70 -21.30 -0.09
C ARG A 197 28.38 -20.58 -0.33
N LEU A 198 27.26 -21.07 0.20
CA LEU A 198 25.95 -20.40 0.12
C LEU A 198 25.94 -19.04 0.83
N LEU A 199 26.57 -18.94 2.00
CA LEU A 199 26.65 -17.69 2.76
C LEU A 199 27.44 -16.64 1.96
N ILE A 200 28.64 -16.99 1.49
CA ILE A 200 29.48 -16.12 0.65
C ILE A 200 28.73 -15.75 -0.63
N ALA A 201 28.13 -16.73 -1.32
CA ALA A 201 27.35 -16.49 -2.53
C ALA A 201 26.20 -15.51 -2.28
N SER A 202 25.47 -15.66 -1.16
CA SER A 202 24.36 -14.78 -0.82
C SER A 202 24.82 -13.32 -0.70
N TYR A 203 25.99 -13.03 -0.14
CA TYR A 203 26.41 -11.64 0.00
C TYR A 203 27.17 -11.09 -1.20
N THR A 204 27.92 -11.95 -1.88
CA THR A 204 28.82 -11.55 -2.97
C THR A 204 28.19 -11.65 -4.35
N GLY A 205 27.17 -12.50 -4.51
CA GLY A 205 26.61 -12.88 -5.81
C GLY A 205 27.48 -13.86 -6.60
N MET A 206 28.60 -14.35 -6.02
CA MET A 206 29.45 -15.35 -6.66
C MET A 206 28.78 -16.72 -6.58
N GLY A 207 28.39 -17.29 -7.73
CA GLY A 207 27.97 -18.70 -7.83
C GLY A 207 29.14 -19.63 -8.20
N ASN A 208 28.85 -20.90 -8.50
CA ASN A 208 29.87 -21.87 -8.93
C ASN A 208 30.63 -21.41 -10.20
N LEU A 209 31.91 -21.82 -10.27
CA LEU A 209 33.02 -21.63 -11.24
C LEU A 209 32.78 -21.19 -12.71
N LEU A 210 31.58 -21.21 -13.25
CA LEU A 210 31.31 -20.74 -14.63
C LEU A 210 31.58 -19.24 -14.81
N TYR A 211 31.49 -18.46 -13.74
CA TYR A 211 31.80 -17.03 -13.77
C TYR A 211 33.31 -16.78 -13.92
N SER A 212 34.19 -17.62 -13.37
CA SER A 212 35.64 -17.41 -13.48
C SER A 212 36.21 -17.79 -14.84
N ASP A 213 35.65 -18.80 -15.52
CA ASP A 213 36.14 -19.23 -16.84
C ASP A 213 35.73 -18.29 -17.99
N ARG A 214 34.72 -17.45 -17.79
CA ARG A 214 34.18 -16.52 -18.81
C ARG A 214 34.67 -15.09 -18.67
N ILE A 215 35.53 -14.85 -17.69
CA ILE A 215 36.00 -13.54 -17.30
C ILE A 215 37.52 -13.56 -17.46
N ASP A 216 38.00 -12.96 -18.55
CA ASP A 216 39.42 -12.94 -18.94
C ASP A 216 40.21 -11.93 -18.07
N ILE A 217 40.05 -12.09 -16.77
CA ILE A 217 40.66 -11.26 -15.76
C ILE A 217 41.86 -12.02 -15.21
N LYS A 218 43.03 -11.39 -15.20
CA LYS A 218 44.18 -11.84 -14.40
C LYS A 218 43.84 -11.67 -12.92
N ILE A 219 43.19 -12.66 -12.33
CA ILE A 219 42.89 -12.68 -10.91
C ILE A 219 44.14 -13.16 -10.16
N GLU A 220 44.62 -12.40 -9.19
CA GLU A 220 45.67 -12.86 -8.27
C GLU A 220 45.10 -14.01 -7.43
N LYS A 221 45.54 -15.25 -7.70
CA LYS A 221 45.26 -16.40 -6.82
C LYS A 221 45.98 -16.15 -5.50
N HIS A 222 45.22 -15.97 -4.43
CA HIS A 222 45.78 -16.05 -3.08
C HIS A 222 45.92 -17.52 -2.66
N ASP A 223 46.95 -17.84 -1.88
CA ASP A 223 47.10 -19.13 -1.20
C ASP A 223 45.81 -19.51 -0.46
N LYS A 224 45.51 -20.81 -0.41
CA LYS A 224 44.35 -21.40 0.28
C LYS A 224 44.18 -20.79 1.68
N LYS A 225 43.33 -19.78 1.80
CA LYS A 225 42.95 -19.20 3.09
C LYS A 225 41.88 -20.11 3.69
N SER A 226 42.05 -20.50 4.95
CA SER A 226 41.03 -21.27 5.67
C SER A 226 39.67 -20.56 5.61
N GLU A 227 38.58 -21.33 5.48
CA GLU A 227 37.17 -20.88 5.49
C GLU A 227 36.88 -19.79 6.54
N ARG A 228 37.46 -19.93 7.75
CA ARG A 228 37.41 -18.94 8.84
C ARG A 228 37.87 -17.55 8.43
N PHE A 229 38.98 -17.45 7.69
CA PHE A 229 39.57 -16.18 7.29
C PHE A 229 38.70 -15.48 6.25
N LEU A 230 38.10 -16.24 5.34
CA LEU A 230 37.18 -15.72 4.32
C LEU A 230 35.94 -15.10 4.96
N ILE A 231 35.33 -15.81 5.91
CA ILE A 231 34.13 -15.32 6.60
C ILE A 231 34.45 -14.19 7.56
N ASN A 232 35.60 -14.23 8.24
CA ASN A 232 36.05 -13.11 9.07
C ASN A 232 36.30 -11.85 8.25
N ASP A 233 37.04 -11.95 7.13
CA ASP A 233 37.24 -10.83 6.23
C ASP A 233 35.91 -10.33 5.66
N PHE A 234 34.96 -11.24 5.41
CA PHE A 234 33.62 -10.90 4.95
C PHE A 234 32.89 -10.01 5.97
N TYR A 235 32.75 -10.48 7.21
CA TYR A 235 32.01 -9.75 8.26
C TYR A 235 32.71 -8.48 8.75
N GLN A 236 34.04 -8.45 8.68
CA GLN A 236 34.84 -7.26 8.99
C GLN A 236 34.91 -6.26 7.83
N GLY A 237 34.25 -6.54 6.70
CA GLY A 237 34.27 -5.66 5.51
C GLY A 237 35.66 -5.52 4.88
N ARG A 238 36.57 -6.47 5.17
CA ARG A 238 37.93 -6.55 4.62
C ARG A 238 37.99 -7.30 3.30
N ILE A 239 36.90 -7.99 2.92
CA ILE A 239 36.75 -8.47 1.54
C ILE A 239 36.77 -7.26 0.61
N PRO A 240 37.58 -7.31 -0.47
CA PRO A 240 37.71 -6.21 -1.42
C PRO A 240 36.36 -5.77 -1.96
N GLN A 241 36.24 -4.47 -2.22
CA GLN A 241 34.99 -3.75 -2.53
C GLN A 241 34.26 -4.19 -3.82
N ILE A 242 34.72 -5.25 -4.48
CA ILE A 242 34.39 -5.61 -5.87
C ILE A 242 34.07 -7.10 -5.95
N TYR A 243 32.80 -7.43 -5.70
CA TYR A 243 32.18 -8.74 -5.91
C TYR A 243 30.91 -8.59 -6.77
N PRO A 244 30.41 -9.62 -7.48
CA PRO A 244 29.31 -9.49 -8.45
C PRO A 244 28.08 -8.69 -7.98
N PHE A 245 27.65 -8.76 -6.72
CA PHE A 245 26.58 -7.92 -6.18
C PHE A 245 26.98 -6.47 -5.86
N ALA A 246 28.23 -6.20 -5.47
CA ALA A 246 28.76 -4.84 -5.30
C ALA A 246 29.12 -4.19 -6.64
N VAL A 247 29.59 -5.01 -7.57
CA VAL A 247 30.01 -4.64 -8.93
C VAL A 247 28.84 -4.65 -9.88
N ASN A 248 27.70 -5.26 -9.47
CA ASN A 248 26.45 -5.36 -10.22
C ASN A 248 26.19 -4.03 -10.92
N CYS A 249 26.70 -4.06 -12.15
CA CYS A 249 26.71 -3.11 -13.23
C CYS A 249 26.90 -1.62 -12.83
N TYR A 250 28.11 -1.06 -12.99
CA TYR A 250 28.41 0.38 -13.25
C TYR A 250 28.33 1.38 -12.09
N GLY A 251 28.36 0.97 -10.82
CA GLY A 251 28.05 1.91 -9.72
C GLY A 251 26.56 2.28 -9.69
N LEU A 252 25.72 1.55 -10.43
CA LEU A 252 24.28 1.48 -10.19
C LEU A 252 23.96 0.72 -8.89
N SER A 253 24.97 0.09 -8.27
CA SER A 253 24.96 -0.44 -6.91
C SER A 253 25.03 0.64 -5.84
N LEU A 254 25.27 1.90 -6.22
CA LEU A 254 24.94 3.04 -5.38
C LEU A 254 23.42 3.10 -5.35
N TYR A 255 22.86 2.45 -4.35
CA TYR A 255 21.46 2.60 -4.00
C TYR A 255 21.40 3.48 -2.77
N GLU A 256 20.53 4.47 -2.79
CA GLU A 256 19.99 4.96 -1.53
C GLU A 256 19.04 3.87 -1.04
N SER A 257 19.46 3.16 0.01
CA SER A 257 18.64 2.15 0.68
C SER A 257 18.29 2.63 2.08
N LEU A 258 17.00 2.72 2.37
CA LEU A 258 16.50 2.94 3.71
C LEU A 258 16.15 1.55 4.27
N ARG A 259 17.03 1.02 5.11
CA ARG A 259 16.78 -0.21 5.86
C ARG A 259 16.68 0.15 7.33
N PRO A 260 15.47 0.23 7.91
CA PRO A 260 15.33 0.53 9.32
C PRO A 260 16.03 -0.55 10.15
N LYS A 261 16.63 -0.12 11.27
CA LYS A 261 17.31 -1.00 12.23
C LYS A 261 16.48 -1.01 13.51
N SER A 262 15.97 -2.17 13.89
CA SER A 262 15.16 -2.31 15.12
C SER A 262 15.56 -3.48 16.00
N PHE A 263 15.92 -4.64 15.43
CA PHE A 263 16.34 -5.85 16.18
C PHE A 263 17.12 -6.80 15.24
N SER A 264 17.88 -7.73 15.81
CA SER A 264 18.59 -8.76 15.04
C SER A 264 17.77 -10.05 14.96
N VAL A 265 17.83 -10.74 13.82
CA VAL A 265 17.18 -12.03 13.60
C VAL A 265 18.24 -13.06 13.21
N LEU A 266 18.28 -14.19 13.91
CA LEU A 266 19.11 -15.34 13.58
C LEU A 266 18.21 -16.49 13.13
N VAL A 267 18.31 -16.86 11.86
CA VAL A 267 17.66 -18.04 11.31
C VAL A 267 18.56 -19.25 11.51
N VAL A 268 18.02 -20.32 12.08
CA VAL A 268 18.75 -21.57 12.30
C VAL A 268 18.13 -22.73 11.51
N GLY A 269 18.97 -23.60 10.95
CA GLY A 269 18.53 -24.79 10.21
C GLY A 269 19.14 -24.92 8.81
N SER A 270 19.30 -26.18 8.35
CA SER A 270 20.07 -26.55 7.16
C SER A 270 19.21 -26.88 5.94
N GLU A 271 17.90 -26.72 6.05
CA GLU A 271 16.96 -27.01 4.97
C GLU A 271 16.82 -25.80 4.04
N ALA A 272 16.28 -26.05 2.84
CA ALA A 272 16.06 -25.00 1.83
C ALA A 272 15.20 -23.84 2.36
N THR A 273 14.22 -24.16 3.21
CA THR A 273 13.29 -23.20 3.80
C THR A 273 13.98 -22.27 4.80
N ASP A 274 14.95 -22.75 5.60
CA ASP A 274 15.69 -21.89 6.53
C ASP A 274 16.58 -20.90 5.77
N PHE A 275 17.33 -21.40 4.78
CA PHE A 275 18.19 -20.55 3.96
C PHE A 275 17.38 -19.48 3.23
N CYS A 276 16.26 -19.85 2.62
CA CYS A 276 15.45 -18.90 1.87
C CYS A 276 14.77 -17.85 2.76
N LEU A 277 14.40 -18.22 3.99
CA LEU A 277 13.88 -17.27 4.97
C LEU A 277 14.96 -16.24 5.31
N PHE A 278 16.17 -16.69 5.65
CA PHE A 278 17.33 -15.83 5.85
C PHE A 278 17.57 -14.91 4.65
N TYR A 279 17.70 -15.50 3.45
CA TYR A 279 18.05 -14.78 2.25
C TYR A 279 17.00 -13.72 1.91
N GLY A 280 15.72 -14.06 2.02
CA GLY A 280 14.60 -13.13 1.79
C GLY A 280 14.58 -11.98 2.79
N LEU A 281 14.71 -12.27 4.09
CA LEU A 281 14.73 -11.26 5.14
C LEU A 281 15.95 -10.32 5.01
N ASP A 282 17.14 -10.83 4.70
CA ASP A 282 18.37 -10.02 4.50
C ASP A 282 18.28 -9.05 3.31
N ARG A 283 17.31 -9.26 2.39
CA ARG A 283 17.04 -8.31 1.29
C ARG A 283 16.13 -7.18 1.70
N ILE A 284 15.29 -7.41 2.70
CA ILE A 284 14.27 -6.46 3.15
C ILE A 284 14.75 -5.68 4.38
N MET A 285 15.50 -6.32 5.28
CA MET A 285 15.91 -5.77 6.57
C MET A 285 17.42 -5.87 6.78
N ASN A 286 17.92 -5.11 7.75
CA ASN A 286 19.28 -5.26 8.27
C ASN A 286 19.30 -6.18 9.50
N GLY A 287 20.47 -6.69 9.87
CA GLY A 287 20.65 -7.49 11.09
C GLY A 287 20.08 -8.90 10.99
N ILE A 288 20.09 -9.50 9.80
CA ILE A 288 19.61 -10.87 9.54
C ILE A 288 20.81 -11.79 9.35
N PHE A 289 20.83 -12.90 10.09
CA PHE A 289 21.92 -13.86 10.14
C PHE A 289 21.41 -15.29 9.93
N TRP A 290 22.30 -16.20 9.52
CA TRP A 290 21.96 -17.60 9.30
C TRP A 290 23.04 -18.55 9.81
N ILE A 291 22.60 -19.62 10.48
CA ILE A 291 23.44 -20.73 10.93
C ILE A 291 22.74 -22.06 10.59
N PRO A 292 23.36 -22.97 9.84
CA PRO A 292 22.67 -24.13 9.29
C PRO A 292 22.45 -25.22 10.33
N THR A 293 23.40 -25.44 11.23
CA THR A 293 23.27 -26.51 12.24
C THR A 293 24.01 -26.15 13.52
N ILE A 294 23.65 -26.86 14.60
CA ILE A 294 24.35 -26.81 15.88
C ILE A 294 25.80 -27.32 15.79
N HIS A 295 26.12 -28.16 14.78
CA HIS A 295 27.48 -28.68 14.55
C HIS A 295 28.46 -27.60 14.10
N CYS A 296 27.98 -26.43 13.66
CA CYS A 296 28.80 -25.23 13.47
C CYS A 296 29.53 -24.80 14.75
N PHE A 297 29.07 -25.26 15.92
CA PHE A 297 29.66 -24.94 17.22
C PHE A 297 30.48 -26.09 17.83
N THR A 298 30.30 -27.34 17.38
CA THR A 298 30.88 -28.52 18.08
C THR A 298 31.83 -29.37 17.26
N GLU A 299 31.66 -29.50 15.94
CA GLU A 299 32.43 -30.46 15.12
C GLU A 299 33.03 -29.86 13.84
N TYR A 300 32.47 -28.77 13.30
CA TYR A 300 32.78 -28.25 11.96
C TYR A 300 33.37 -26.83 11.95
N HIS A 301 34.29 -26.48 12.86
CA HIS A 301 34.90 -25.14 13.05
C HIS A 301 34.17 -24.21 14.05
N PRO A 302 34.40 -24.37 15.37
CA PRO A 302 33.83 -23.52 16.44
C PRO A 302 34.00 -22.00 16.25
N SER A 303 34.98 -21.59 15.45
CA SER A 303 35.26 -20.20 15.14
C SER A 303 34.22 -19.48 14.30
N LEU A 304 33.42 -20.18 13.50
CA LEU A 304 32.56 -19.56 12.50
C LEU A 304 31.20 -19.15 13.08
N GLY A 305 30.56 -20.04 13.84
CA GLY A 305 29.41 -19.68 14.65
C GLY A 305 29.77 -18.54 15.62
N PHE A 306 30.94 -18.60 16.25
CA PHE A 306 31.43 -17.53 17.12
C PHE A 306 31.56 -16.17 16.40
N LEU A 307 32.12 -16.12 15.18
CA LEU A 307 32.23 -14.87 14.39
C LEU A 307 30.86 -14.25 14.06
N ILE A 308 29.86 -15.07 13.73
CA ILE A 308 28.49 -14.59 13.46
C ILE A 308 27.89 -13.98 14.73
N LEU A 309 28.09 -14.63 15.87
CA LEU A 309 27.58 -14.14 17.14
C LEU A 309 28.32 -12.87 17.61
N GLU A 310 29.65 -12.76 17.44
CA GLU A 310 30.39 -11.51 17.64
C GLU A 310 29.82 -10.38 16.77
N LYS A 311 29.51 -10.67 15.50
CA LYS A 311 28.91 -9.68 14.60
C LYS A 311 27.52 -9.23 15.07
N ILE A 312 26.70 -10.17 15.55
CA ILE A 312 25.40 -9.85 16.17
C ILE A 312 25.61 -8.97 17.39
N ALA A 313 26.62 -9.25 18.22
CA ALA A 313 26.96 -8.44 19.39
C ALA A 313 27.33 -7.01 18.98
N ASP A 314 28.27 -6.87 18.04
CA ASP A 314 28.71 -5.59 17.46
C ASP A 314 27.53 -4.80 16.91
N GLU A 315 26.64 -5.43 16.14
CA GLU A 315 25.49 -4.75 15.57
C GLU A 315 24.47 -4.29 16.62
N ASN A 316 24.45 -4.89 17.80
CA ASN A 316 23.59 -4.48 18.90
C ASN A 316 24.26 -3.49 19.88
N THR A 317 25.54 -3.15 19.67
CA THR A 317 26.19 -2.09 20.46
C THR A 317 25.55 -0.72 20.15
N GLY A 318 24.96 -0.08 21.18
CA GLY A 318 24.34 1.25 21.08
C GLY A 318 22.81 1.30 20.93
N ASN A 319 22.09 0.17 20.95
CA ASN A 319 20.62 0.16 20.97
C ASN A 319 20.07 0.12 22.41
N ASP A 320 19.02 0.90 22.71
CA ASP A 320 18.33 0.95 24.01
C ASP A 320 17.65 -0.38 24.41
N ARG A 321 17.38 -1.26 23.42
CA ARG A 321 16.94 -2.64 23.62
C ARG A 321 17.74 -3.57 22.71
N LYS A 322 18.53 -4.47 23.28
CA LYS A 322 19.25 -5.52 22.54
C LYS A 322 18.38 -6.77 22.52
N THR A 323 17.52 -6.92 21.52
CA THR A 323 16.70 -8.13 21.35
C THR A 323 17.22 -8.93 20.15
N LEU A 324 17.51 -10.21 20.36
CA LEU A 324 17.85 -11.19 19.32
C LEU A 324 16.69 -12.17 19.17
N GLN A 325 16.07 -12.17 18.00
CA GLN A 325 15.04 -13.15 17.65
C GLN A 325 15.66 -14.36 16.97
N ILE A 326 15.33 -15.57 17.43
CA ILE A 326 15.81 -16.82 16.85
C ILE A 326 14.63 -17.60 16.30
N THR A 327 14.77 -18.10 15.08
CA THR A 327 13.68 -18.71 14.31
C THR A 327 14.18 -19.82 13.40
N SER A 328 13.30 -20.74 13.01
CA SER A 328 13.59 -21.82 12.06
C SER A 328 12.30 -22.24 11.35
N CYS A 329 12.39 -22.57 10.07
CA CYS A 329 11.32 -23.19 9.31
C CYS A 329 11.32 -24.72 9.45
N SER A 330 12.48 -25.34 9.70
CA SER A 330 12.63 -26.81 9.70
C SER A 330 12.74 -27.43 11.08
N LEU A 331 13.30 -26.71 12.06
CA LEU A 331 13.56 -27.22 13.40
C LEU A 331 12.37 -27.05 14.34
N LYS A 332 12.21 -27.96 15.30
CA LYS A 332 11.21 -27.82 16.36
C LYS A 332 11.70 -26.85 17.42
N LYS A 333 10.75 -26.31 18.19
CA LYS A 333 11.05 -25.38 19.28
C LYS A 333 12.08 -25.93 20.29
N ASP A 334 12.00 -27.23 20.61
CA ASP A 334 12.93 -27.88 21.55
C ASP A 334 14.37 -27.92 21.00
N ASP A 335 14.54 -28.16 19.70
CA ASP A 335 15.84 -28.16 19.04
C ASP A 335 16.44 -26.74 19.03
N ILE A 336 15.60 -25.71 18.81
CA ILE A 336 16.01 -24.31 18.89
C ILE A 336 16.45 -23.96 20.32
N ILE A 337 15.73 -24.43 21.35
CA ILE A 337 16.11 -24.22 22.76
C ILE A 337 17.51 -24.80 23.04
N GLU A 338 17.83 -25.98 22.51
CA GLU A 338 19.18 -26.56 22.64
C GLU A 338 20.24 -25.68 21.96
N ILE A 339 19.95 -25.16 20.76
CA ILE A 339 20.85 -24.21 20.07
C ILE A 339 21.07 -22.96 20.93
N VAL A 340 20.00 -22.40 21.51
CA VAL A 340 20.10 -21.23 22.39
C VAL A 340 20.95 -21.52 23.62
N ALA A 341 20.79 -22.68 24.26
CA ALA A 341 21.60 -23.07 25.39
C ALA A 341 23.09 -23.12 25.02
N LYS A 342 23.44 -23.76 23.89
CA LYS A 342 24.83 -23.80 23.43
C LYS A 342 25.39 -22.44 23.05
N ILE A 343 24.57 -21.57 22.46
CA ILE A 343 24.95 -20.18 22.15
C ILE A 343 25.31 -19.43 23.45
N ARG A 344 24.55 -19.63 24.53
CA ARG A 344 24.86 -19.04 25.85
C ARG A 344 26.14 -19.62 26.44
N ASP A 345 26.36 -20.92 26.30
CA ASP A 345 27.56 -21.60 26.80
C ASP A 345 28.86 -21.13 26.12
N LEU A 346 28.79 -20.56 24.91
CA LEU A 346 29.95 -20.00 24.20
C LEU A 346 30.52 -18.72 24.84
N GLY A 347 29.80 -18.11 25.79
CA GLY A 347 30.37 -17.10 26.70
C GLY A 347 30.84 -15.81 26.04
N ILE A 348 30.07 -15.26 25.08
CA ILE A 348 30.39 -13.96 24.45
C ILE A 348 30.26 -12.86 25.52
N PRO A 349 31.35 -12.13 25.86
CA PRO A 349 31.37 -11.23 27.02
C PRO A 349 30.31 -10.11 26.98
N GLU A 350 29.92 -9.65 25.79
CA GLU A 350 28.89 -8.62 25.60
C GLU A 350 27.46 -9.14 25.85
N TRP A 351 27.28 -10.45 26.05
CA TRP A 351 25.99 -11.14 26.21
C TRP A 351 25.77 -11.63 27.65
N ALA A 352 26.48 -11.06 28.62
CA ALA A 352 26.21 -11.28 30.03
C ALA A 352 24.71 -11.12 30.33
N GLU A 353 24.18 -11.97 31.21
CA GLU A 353 22.75 -12.37 31.33
C GLU A 353 21.71 -11.23 31.43
N ASP A 354 22.13 -9.99 31.68
CA ASP A 354 21.24 -8.84 31.90
C ASP A 354 21.01 -7.94 30.66
N ASP A 355 21.77 -8.10 29.56
CA ASP A 355 21.81 -7.10 28.47
C ASP A 355 21.17 -7.53 27.13
N LEU A 356 21.26 -8.81 26.71
CA LEU A 356 20.72 -9.30 25.43
C LEU A 356 19.50 -10.21 25.65
N GLN A 357 18.30 -9.75 25.29
CA GLN A 357 17.08 -10.55 25.35
C GLN A 357 16.99 -11.47 24.14
N ILE A 358 17.08 -12.79 24.36
CA ILE A 358 16.87 -13.79 23.31
C ILE A 358 15.40 -14.23 23.31
N GLU A 359 14.73 -14.06 22.18
CA GLU A 359 13.35 -14.47 21.97
C GLU A 359 13.28 -15.57 20.89
N ILE A 360 12.64 -16.68 21.21
CA ILE A 360 12.33 -17.71 20.20
C ILE A 360 10.98 -17.35 19.59
N VAL A 361 10.99 -17.06 18.29
CA VAL A 361 9.80 -16.62 17.54
C VAL A 361 9.50 -17.57 16.39
N SER A 362 8.22 -17.80 16.14
CA SER A 362 7.82 -18.55 14.94
C SER A 362 8.17 -17.74 13.69
N PRO A 363 8.52 -18.37 12.55
CA PRO A 363 8.81 -17.64 11.31
C PRO A 363 7.71 -16.65 10.90
N GLY A 364 6.46 -17.04 11.12
CA GLY A 364 5.28 -16.21 10.86
C GLY A 364 5.07 -15.05 11.85
N GLU A 365 5.84 -14.94 12.92
CA GLU A 365 5.74 -13.87 13.94
C GLU A 365 6.83 -12.82 13.82
N ILE A 366 7.83 -13.04 12.95
CA ILE A 366 8.89 -12.07 12.67
C ILE A 366 8.24 -10.78 12.18
N MET A 367 8.58 -9.66 12.83
CA MET A 367 8.14 -8.35 12.37
C MET A 367 8.96 -7.97 11.14
N ILE A 368 8.29 -7.60 10.06
CA ILE A 368 8.94 -7.11 8.85
C ILE A 368 8.54 -5.65 8.71
N SER A 369 9.51 -4.74 8.76
CA SER A 369 9.27 -3.30 8.59
C SER A 369 9.05 -2.95 7.12
N LYS A 370 8.05 -2.13 6.83
CA LYS A 370 7.50 -1.88 5.48
C LYS A 370 8.30 -0.90 4.60
N GLU A 371 9.62 -0.81 4.77
CA GLU A 371 10.38 0.35 4.28
C GLU A 371 11.47 0.03 3.25
N TYR A 372 11.58 -1.22 2.79
CA TYR A 372 12.65 -1.54 1.86
C TYR A 372 12.41 -1.04 0.43
N GLU A 373 13.16 0.01 0.08
CA GLU A 373 13.23 0.55 -1.27
C GLU A 373 14.69 0.80 -1.65
N ALA A 374 15.03 0.40 -2.88
CA ALA A 374 16.34 0.63 -3.47
C ALA A 374 16.15 1.52 -4.71
N TYR A 375 16.67 2.74 -4.63
CA TYR A 375 16.60 3.70 -5.72
C TYR A 375 17.97 3.92 -6.35
N GLU A 376 18.01 4.17 -7.66
CA GLU A 376 19.24 4.60 -8.32
C GLU A 376 19.75 5.87 -7.63
N TYR A 377 21.03 5.89 -7.25
CA TYR A 377 21.66 7.05 -6.64
C TYR A 377 21.45 8.33 -7.46
N GLY A 378 21.07 9.41 -6.78
CA GLY A 378 20.75 10.70 -7.42
C GLY A 378 19.40 10.73 -8.16
N ASN A 379 18.63 9.63 -8.14
CA ASN A 379 17.28 9.54 -8.70
C ASN A 379 16.25 9.04 -7.67
N ALA A 380 16.55 9.23 -6.38
CA ALA A 380 15.62 9.06 -5.28
C ALA A 380 14.88 10.38 -5.00
N GLY A 381 13.54 10.37 -5.04
CA GLY A 381 12.73 11.48 -4.55
C GLY A 381 12.77 12.78 -5.38
N ASN A 382 12.94 12.69 -6.71
CA ASN A 382 12.88 13.87 -7.60
C ASN A 382 11.51 14.55 -7.48
N THR A 383 11.47 15.70 -6.81
CA THR A 383 10.24 16.35 -6.37
C THR A 383 10.00 17.67 -7.11
N PHE A 384 8.77 17.92 -7.53
CA PHE A 384 8.34 19.21 -8.08
C PHE A 384 6.85 19.48 -7.83
N ILE A 385 6.44 20.75 -7.91
CA ILE A 385 5.03 21.13 -7.81
C ILE A 385 4.43 21.10 -9.21
N GLN A 386 3.37 20.31 -9.39
CA GLN A 386 2.60 20.23 -10.62
C GLN A 386 1.25 20.93 -10.46
N GLN A 387 0.91 21.75 -11.46
CA GLN A 387 -0.41 22.36 -11.57
C GLN A 387 -1.39 21.43 -12.30
N PHE A 388 -2.62 21.38 -11.80
CA PHE A 388 -3.74 20.65 -12.36
C PHE A 388 -4.91 21.59 -12.64
N ASN A 389 -5.48 21.52 -13.83
CA ASN A 389 -6.69 22.25 -14.22
C ASN A 389 -7.84 21.25 -14.37
N ASN A 390 -8.88 21.38 -13.54
CA ASN A 390 -9.99 20.43 -13.48
C ASN A 390 -9.50 18.97 -13.35
N GLY A 391 -8.51 18.75 -12.49
CA GLY A 391 -7.93 17.42 -12.24
C GLY A 391 -6.88 16.95 -13.26
N ILE A 392 -6.65 17.65 -14.38
CA ILE A 392 -5.66 17.22 -15.40
C ILE A 392 -4.38 18.03 -15.28
N SER A 393 -3.21 17.39 -15.31
CA SER A 393 -1.92 18.09 -15.25
C SER A 393 -1.73 19.01 -16.46
N THR A 394 -1.32 20.25 -16.22
CA THR A 394 -1.19 21.25 -17.30
C THR A 394 -0.02 20.98 -18.25
N ASN A 395 0.95 20.18 -17.82
CA ASN A 395 2.11 19.75 -18.59
C ASN A 395 2.31 18.24 -18.40
N TYR A 396 3.12 17.64 -19.27
CA TYR A 396 3.67 16.30 -19.05
C TYR A 396 4.52 16.26 -17.77
N ILE A 397 4.38 15.19 -17.01
CA ILE A 397 5.22 14.93 -15.84
C ILE A 397 6.65 14.67 -16.32
N ASN A 398 7.60 15.39 -15.73
CA ASN A 398 9.01 15.26 -16.04
C ASN A 398 9.60 14.02 -15.37
N SER A 399 9.37 12.87 -15.99
CA SER A 399 9.83 11.59 -15.46
C SER A 399 11.35 11.44 -15.60
N PRO A 400 12.04 11.02 -14.53
CA PRO A 400 13.48 10.82 -14.57
C PRO A 400 13.82 9.57 -15.41
N TYR A 401 15.05 9.50 -15.89
CA TYR A 401 15.60 8.34 -16.58
C TYR A 401 16.96 7.94 -15.98
N PRO A 402 17.38 6.67 -16.13
CA PRO A 402 18.64 6.21 -15.55
C PRO A 402 19.83 7.00 -16.10
N GLN A 403 20.60 7.65 -15.22
CA GLN A 403 21.71 8.52 -15.65
C GLN A 403 22.97 7.74 -15.96
N LEU A 404 23.17 6.61 -15.28
CA LEU A 404 24.32 5.73 -15.44
C LEU A 404 24.18 4.83 -16.68
N PHE A 405 23.04 4.84 -17.38
CA PHE A 405 22.83 4.09 -18.62
C PHE A 405 23.55 4.70 -19.85
N LYS A 406 24.31 5.79 -19.68
CA LYS A 406 25.08 6.42 -20.77
C LYS A 406 26.20 5.54 -21.33
N SER A 407 26.83 4.70 -20.51
CA SER A 407 27.90 3.76 -20.89
C SER A 407 27.40 2.34 -21.19
N LEU A 408 26.16 2.04 -20.77
CA LEU A 408 25.51 0.76 -20.97
C LEU A 408 24.77 0.72 -22.31
N PRO A 409 24.69 -0.43 -22.99
CA PRO A 409 23.70 -0.61 -24.04
C PRO A 409 22.31 -0.61 -23.39
N ALA A 410 21.63 0.54 -23.41
CA ALA A 410 20.35 0.80 -22.75
C ALA A 410 19.24 -0.24 -23.06
N HIS A 411 19.43 -1.04 -24.12
CA HIS A 411 18.55 -2.14 -24.52
C HIS A 411 18.59 -3.41 -23.64
N LYS A 412 19.30 -3.40 -22.50
CA LYS A 412 19.55 -4.58 -21.66
C LYS A 412 18.90 -4.54 -20.27
N ALA A 413 18.31 -3.44 -19.82
CA ALA A 413 17.73 -3.36 -18.46
C ALA A 413 16.46 -2.53 -18.41
N ASP A 414 15.33 -3.16 -18.07
CA ASP A 414 14.08 -2.45 -17.74
C ASP A 414 14.27 -1.69 -16.42
N TRP A 415 13.61 -0.53 -16.32
CA TRP A 415 13.54 0.26 -15.09
C TRP A 415 12.10 0.58 -14.72
N ILE A 416 11.89 0.86 -13.44
CA ILE A 416 10.62 1.29 -12.90
C ILE A 416 10.74 2.76 -12.49
N ILE A 417 9.68 3.52 -12.78
CA ILE A 417 9.49 4.88 -12.26
C ILE A 417 8.34 4.83 -11.27
N ASP A 418 8.63 5.13 -10.01
CA ASP A 418 7.62 5.31 -8.98
C ASP A 418 7.16 6.77 -8.97
N TYR A 419 5.85 6.99 -8.94
CA TYR A 419 5.21 8.29 -8.81
C TYR A 419 4.46 8.35 -7.47
N GLU A 420 4.73 9.39 -6.69
CA GLU A 420 3.99 9.73 -5.49
C GLU A 420 3.30 11.08 -5.68
N ILE A 421 2.04 11.18 -5.28
CA ILE A 421 1.20 12.36 -5.49
C ILE A 421 0.73 12.88 -4.13
N GLU A 422 1.40 13.91 -3.64
CA GLU A 422 1.19 14.49 -2.31
C GLU A 422 0.49 15.86 -2.39
N GLY A 423 -0.09 16.26 -1.26
CA GLY A 423 -0.52 17.64 -1.06
C GLY A 423 0.66 18.61 -1.01
N VAL A 424 0.43 19.87 -1.39
CA VAL A 424 1.48 20.92 -1.30
C VAL A 424 1.68 21.41 0.14
N ASN A 425 0.62 21.37 0.96
CA ASN A 425 0.68 21.83 2.35
C ASN A 425 0.91 20.64 3.28
N MET A 426 2.09 20.60 3.92
CA MET A 426 2.45 19.55 4.89
C MET A 426 1.49 19.51 6.10
N ASP A 427 0.89 20.65 6.46
CA ASP A 427 -0.08 20.77 7.56
C ASP A 427 -1.45 20.17 7.25
N LYS A 428 -1.72 19.82 5.98
CA LYS A 428 -2.95 19.14 5.52
C LYS A 428 -2.59 17.80 4.91
N SER A 429 -2.06 16.93 5.76
CA SER A 429 -1.56 15.58 5.47
C SER A 429 -2.49 14.73 4.59
N SER A 430 -3.81 14.94 4.63
CA SER A 430 -4.80 14.15 3.88
C SER A 430 -5.09 14.61 2.44
N THR A 431 -4.25 15.47 1.84
CA THR A 431 -4.53 16.09 0.52
C THR A 431 -3.76 15.50 -0.65
N GLY A 432 -3.06 14.39 -0.48
CA GLY A 432 -2.49 13.60 -1.58
C GLY A 432 -3.55 12.91 -2.45
N HIS A 433 -3.11 12.04 -3.34
CA HIS A 433 -3.98 11.28 -4.25
C HIS A 433 -3.53 9.82 -4.29
N ILE A 434 -4.03 9.01 -3.36
CA ILE A 434 -3.77 7.57 -3.29
C ILE A 434 -5.09 6.84 -3.55
N LEU A 435 -5.10 6.04 -4.61
CA LEU A 435 -6.25 5.25 -5.07
C LEU A 435 -6.14 3.81 -4.55
N PRO A 436 -7.23 3.02 -4.46
CA PRO A 436 -7.14 1.58 -4.25
C PRO A 436 -6.27 0.89 -5.29
N ASN A 437 -5.87 -0.35 -5.00
CA ASN A 437 -5.22 -1.22 -6.00
C ASN A 437 -6.26 -1.75 -7.01
N ASP A 438 -6.81 -0.85 -7.82
CA ASP A 438 -7.79 -1.12 -8.87
C ASP A 438 -7.23 -0.65 -10.21
N LEU A 439 -7.13 -1.56 -11.17
CA LEU A 439 -6.51 -1.29 -12.46
C LEU A 439 -7.27 -0.23 -13.27
N SER A 440 -8.61 -0.20 -13.18
CA SER A 440 -9.41 0.79 -13.89
C SER A 440 -9.14 2.20 -13.38
N LEU A 441 -9.08 2.38 -12.06
CA LEU A 441 -8.70 3.65 -11.44
C LEU A 441 -7.27 4.06 -11.78
N ILE A 442 -6.31 3.17 -11.59
CA ILE A 442 -4.90 3.45 -11.87
C ILE A 442 -4.72 3.77 -13.36
N SER A 443 -5.40 3.07 -14.26
CA SER A 443 -5.32 3.37 -15.69
C SER A 443 -5.85 4.77 -16.02
N ASN A 444 -6.99 5.16 -15.43
CA ASN A 444 -7.59 6.48 -15.62
C ASN A 444 -6.70 7.63 -15.16
N LEU A 445 -5.89 7.41 -14.11
CA LEU A 445 -4.89 8.37 -13.65
C LEU A 445 -3.85 8.70 -14.72
N PHE A 446 -3.50 7.76 -15.60
CA PHE A 446 -2.45 7.88 -16.61
C PHE A 446 -2.97 8.05 -18.06
N ASN A 447 -4.28 7.90 -18.32
CA ASN A 447 -4.85 7.59 -19.64
C ASN A 447 -4.87 8.71 -20.70
N HIS A 448 -4.25 9.87 -20.46
CA HIS A 448 -4.46 11.02 -21.35
C HIS A 448 -3.47 11.16 -22.52
N ASP A 449 -2.38 10.38 -22.57
CA ASP A 449 -1.39 10.50 -23.67
C ASP A 449 -0.44 9.30 -23.87
N PHE A 450 -0.68 8.14 -23.25
CA PHE A 450 0.03 6.92 -23.65
C PHE A 450 -0.51 6.46 -25.00
N SER A 451 0.04 7.02 -26.08
CA SER A 451 -0.31 6.70 -27.46
C SER A 451 -0.43 5.18 -27.70
N ASN A 452 -1.67 4.66 -27.77
CA ASN A 452 -2.17 3.44 -28.43
C ASN A 452 -1.33 2.14 -28.46
N SER A 453 -0.22 2.02 -27.73
CA SER A 453 0.78 0.95 -27.93
C SER A 453 1.44 0.42 -26.66
N LEU A 454 1.17 1.02 -25.50
CA LEU A 454 1.65 0.52 -24.21
C LEU A 454 0.47 -0.08 -23.45
N SER A 455 0.48 -1.40 -23.32
CA SER A 455 -0.57 -2.18 -22.66
C SER A 455 -0.66 -1.86 -21.16
N LEU A 456 -1.87 -1.96 -20.59
CA LEU A 456 -2.18 -1.83 -19.15
C LEU A 456 -1.29 -2.70 -18.21
N SER A 457 -0.49 -3.62 -18.76
CA SER A 457 0.45 -4.47 -18.04
C SER A 457 1.70 -3.77 -17.51
N ILE A 458 1.89 -2.47 -17.77
CA ILE A 458 3.09 -1.72 -17.34
C ILE A 458 2.86 -0.78 -16.16
N ILE A 459 1.64 -0.65 -15.63
CA ILE A 459 1.34 0.24 -14.49
C ILE A 459 0.76 -0.60 -13.34
N ARG A 460 1.18 -0.33 -12.11
CA ARG A 460 0.59 -0.94 -10.90
C ARG A 460 0.67 0.01 -9.70
N LYS A 461 -0.04 -0.32 -8.63
CA LYS A 461 0.14 0.32 -7.32
C LYS A 461 1.23 -0.43 -6.52
N HIS A 462 2.18 0.32 -5.96
CA HIS A 462 3.25 -0.17 -5.07
C HIS A 462 3.19 0.57 -3.73
N GLY A 463 2.57 -0.02 -2.72
CA GLY A 463 2.31 0.69 -1.46
C GLY A 463 1.45 1.91 -1.72
N ASP A 464 1.93 3.10 -1.36
CA ASP A 464 1.24 4.37 -1.59
C ASP A 464 1.63 5.05 -2.92
N LYS A 465 2.49 4.39 -3.72
CA LYS A 465 3.06 4.90 -4.97
C LYS A 465 2.44 4.22 -6.18
N TYR A 466 2.62 4.82 -7.34
CA TYR A 466 2.27 4.24 -8.64
C TYR A 466 3.55 3.90 -9.39
N SER A 467 3.75 2.63 -9.72
CA SER A 467 4.94 2.17 -10.44
C SER A 467 4.61 2.01 -11.92
N VAL A 468 5.43 2.62 -12.78
CA VAL A 468 5.37 2.46 -14.24
C VAL A 468 6.64 1.76 -14.71
N ARG A 469 6.47 0.60 -15.36
CA ARG A 469 7.56 -0.13 -16.02
C ARG A 469 7.89 0.50 -17.36
N CYS A 470 9.17 0.74 -17.58
CA CYS A 470 9.70 1.26 -18.85
C CYS A 470 10.33 0.10 -19.64
N PRO A 471 9.63 -0.46 -20.65
CA PRO A 471 10.16 -1.60 -21.40
C PRO A 471 11.27 -1.17 -22.36
N THR A 472 12.42 -1.83 -22.27
CA THR A 472 13.61 -1.54 -23.11
C THR A 472 13.54 -2.12 -24.51
N VAL A 473 12.45 -2.78 -24.87
CA VAL A 473 12.26 -3.38 -26.21
C VAL A 473 12.43 -2.33 -27.31
N ALA A 474 11.93 -1.10 -27.12
CA ALA A 474 12.12 -0.02 -28.08
C ALA A 474 13.59 0.42 -28.22
N LEU A 475 14.34 0.49 -27.11
CA LEU A 475 15.79 0.73 -27.13
C LEU A 475 16.52 -0.37 -27.92
N ARG A 476 16.05 -1.62 -27.79
CA ARG A 476 16.67 -2.81 -28.39
C ARG A 476 16.55 -2.89 -29.90
N TYR A 477 15.40 -2.52 -30.45
CA TYR A 477 15.13 -2.66 -31.87
C TYR A 477 15.34 -1.38 -32.67
N PHE A 478 15.28 -0.21 -32.01
CA PHE A 478 15.32 1.10 -32.69
C PHE A 478 16.50 2.00 -32.30
N ASN A 479 17.46 1.52 -31.49
CA ASN A 479 18.66 2.27 -31.07
C ASN A 479 18.36 3.66 -30.45
N MET A 480 17.25 3.76 -29.73
CA MET A 480 16.82 4.97 -29.02
C MET A 480 17.63 5.17 -27.73
N ARG A 481 17.63 6.39 -27.15
CA ARG A 481 18.26 6.65 -25.84
C ARG A 481 17.23 6.49 -24.71
N PRO A 482 17.65 6.25 -23.45
CA PRO A 482 16.73 6.12 -22.31
C PRO A 482 15.69 7.25 -22.23
N GLN A 483 16.12 8.49 -22.39
CA GLN A 483 15.26 9.68 -22.37
C GLN A 483 14.17 9.69 -23.47
N ASP A 484 14.39 8.99 -24.59
CA ASP A 484 13.48 8.94 -25.73
C ASP A 484 12.38 7.87 -25.54
N VAL A 485 12.58 6.88 -24.65
CA VAL A 485 11.59 5.83 -24.33
C VAL A 485 10.96 6.00 -22.95
N THR A 486 11.47 6.94 -22.15
CA THR A 486 10.98 7.22 -20.80
C THR A 486 9.56 7.81 -20.89
N PRO A 487 8.57 7.22 -20.21
CA PRO A 487 7.20 7.71 -20.27
C PRO A 487 7.08 9.05 -19.56
N ARG A 488 6.46 10.02 -20.22
CA ARG A 488 6.16 11.34 -19.66
C ARG A 488 4.65 11.52 -19.67
N PRO A 489 3.93 11.03 -18.65
CA PRO A 489 2.47 11.01 -18.68
C PRO A 489 1.86 12.40 -18.46
N ILE A 490 0.63 12.58 -18.94
CA ILE A 490 -0.30 13.55 -18.37
C ILE A 490 -1.09 12.82 -17.28
N LEU A 491 -1.12 13.37 -16.08
CA LEU A 491 -1.87 12.78 -14.97
C LEU A 491 -3.28 13.38 -14.88
N ARG A 492 -4.28 12.53 -14.64
CA ARG A 492 -5.66 12.93 -14.36
C ARG A 492 -6.07 12.50 -12.96
N LEU A 493 -6.09 13.43 -12.03
CA LEU A 493 -6.62 13.24 -10.69
C LEU A 493 -8.15 13.12 -10.76
N GLN A 494 -8.64 11.95 -10.36
CA GLN A 494 -10.07 11.66 -10.31
C GLN A 494 -10.73 12.31 -9.09
N ASP A 495 -11.99 12.73 -9.21
CA ASP A 495 -12.76 13.20 -8.06
C ASP A 495 -13.38 12.05 -7.26
N SER A 496 -13.95 12.34 -6.09
CA SER A 496 -14.54 11.32 -5.23
C SER A 496 -15.67 10.56 -5.92
N LYS A 497 -16.52 11.25 -6.70
CA LYS A 497 -17.63 10.62 -7.42
C LYS A 497 -17.10 9.61 -8.44
N GLU A 498 -16.15 10.01 -9.28
CA GLU A 498 -15.54 9.14 -10.29
C GLU A 498 -14.89 7.90 -9.64
N ILE A 499 -14.17 8.09 -8.53
CA ILE A 499 -13.49 6.99 -7.82
C ILE A 499 -14.51 5.97 -7.33
N PHE A 500 -15.52 6.40 -6.57
CA PHE A 500 -16.50 5.47 -6.01
C PHE A 500 -17.39 4.86 -7.11
N ASP A 501 -17.78 5.61 -8.14
CA ASP A 501 -18.54 5.06 -9.27
C ASP A 501 -17.78 3.90 -9.94
N VAL A 502 -16.48 4.03 -10.18
CA VAL A 502 -15.68 2.94 -10.77
C VAL A 502 -15.61 1.73 -9.84
N LEU A 503 -15.34 1.93 -8.55
CA LEU A 503 -15.23 0.83 -7.58
C LEU A 503 -16.54 0.04 -7.44
N PHE A 504 -17.65 0.75 -7.32
CA PHE A 504 -18.97 0.13 -7.20
C PHE A 504 -19.37 -0.57 -8.50
N ASN A 505 -19.13 0.04 -9.66
CA ASN A 505 -19.43 -0.58 -10.95
C ASN A 505 -18.63 -1.86 -11.17
N ASN A 506 -17.33 -1.88 -10.82
CA ASN A 506 -16.48 -3.08 -10.89
C ASN A 506 -17.01 -4.22 -9.99
N ALA A 507 -17.72 -3.89 -8.90
CA ALA A 507 -18.38 -4.85 -8.02
C ALA A 507 -19.83 -5.20 -8.42
N GLY A 508 -20.31 -4.68 -9.56
CA GLY A 508 -21.66 -4.92 -10.07
C GLY A 508 -22.75 -4.00 -9.50
N TYR A 509 -22.38 -2.81 -9.02
CA TYR A 509 -23.28 -1.85 -8.39
C TYR A 509 -23.24 -0.47 -9.05
N ILE A 510 -24.37 0.22 -9.07
CA ILE A 510 -24.49 1.62 -9.50
C ILE A 510 -24.76 2.48 -8.27
N THR A 511 -24.12 3.64 -8.17
CA THR A 511 -24.34 4.58 -7.06
C THR A 511 -25.09 5.83 -7.50
N GLN A 512 -25.88 6.40 -6.58
CA GLN A 512 -26.54 7.69 -6.75
C GLN A 512 -26.56 8.42 -5.41
N THR A 513 -26.38 9.75 -5.42
CA THR A 513 -26.59 10.56 -4.20
C THR A 513 -28.03 10.41 -3.71
N SER A 514 -28.22 10.07 -2.43
CA SER A 514 -29.55 10.02 -1.82
C SER A 514 -30.13 11.42 -1.65
N ASP A 515 -31.43 11.52 -1.34
CA ASP A 515 -32.03 12.83 -1.06
C ASP A 515 -31.43 13.45 0.21
N LYS A 516 -31.10 12.64 1.22
CA LYS A 516 -30.34 13.07 2.41
C LYS A 516 -28.94 13.55 2.04
N GLY A 517 -28.28 12.88 1.12
CA GLY A 517 -26.97 13.29 0.59
C GLY A 517 -27.02 14.65 -0.09
N LYS A 518 -28.06 14.94 -0.87
CA LYS A 518 -28.25 16.27 -1.48
C LYS A 518 -28.44 17.36 -0.42
N TYR A 519 -29.18 17.09 0.65
CA TYR A 519 -29.33 18.03 1.76
C TYR A 519 -27.98 18.30 2.44
N LEU A 520 -27.21 17.25 2.71
CA LEU A 520 -25.91 17.36 3.35
C LEU A 520 -24.87 18.08 2.46
N GLU A 521 -24.75 17.72 1.18
CA GLU A 521 -23.86 18.40 0.23
C GLU A 521 -24.17 19.91 0.15
N TYR A 522 -25.46 20.28 0.08
CA TYR A 522 -25.89 21.67 0.11
C TYR A 522 -25.51 22.38 1.42
N CYS A 523 -25.67 21.72 2.57
CA CYS A 523 -25.27 22.28 3.86
C CYS A 523 -23.74 22.47 3.94
N ILE A 524 -22.94 21.51 3.44
CA ILE A 524 -21.48 21.65 3.41
C ILE A 524 -21.07 22.86 2.57
N GLU A 525 -21.68 23.03 1.39
CA GLU A 525 -21.43 24.19 0.53
C GLU A 525 -21.84 25.51 1.21
N MET A 526 -23.00 25.54 1.88
CA MET A 526 -23.50 26.71 2.61
C MET A 526 -22.54 27.21 3.69
N PHE A 527 -21.89 26.30 4.42
CA PHE A 527 -20.92 26.63 5.47
C PHE A 527 -19.46 26.70 4.97
N GLY A 528 -19.22 26.31 3.72
CA GLY A 528 -17.95 26.38 2.99
C GLY A 528 -17.09 25.13 3.12
N ASP A 529 -17.15 24.42 4.24
CA ASP A 529 -16.50 23.12 4.44
C ASP A 529 -17.24 22.28 5.50
N MET A 530 -16.91 20.98 5.54
CA MET A 530 -17.56 20.01 6.42
C MET A 530 -17.22 20.26 7.89
N GLU A 531 -15.99 20.68 8.19
CA GLU A 531 -15.51 20.97 9.53
C GLU A 531 -16.30 22.11 10.17
N LYS A 532 -16.52 23.21 9.46
CA LYS A 532 -17.34 24.33 9.94
C LYS A 532 -18.78 23.91 10.17
N LEU A 533 -19.37 23.10 9.27
CA LEU A 533 -20.71 22.57 9.47
C LEU A 533 -20.76 21.70 10.73
N ALA A 534 -19.76 20.83 10.94
CA ALA A 534 -19.67 19.99 12.13
C ALA A 534 -19.58 20.83 13.41
N MET A 535 -18.74 21.87 13.44
CA MET A 535 -18.64 22.80 14.59
C MET A 535 -19.98 23.47 14.91
N ILE A 536 -20.76 23.84 13.89
CA ILE A 536 -22.10 24.43 14.08
C ILE A 536 -23.09 23.40 14.64
N LEU A 537 -23.04 22.15 14.17
CA LEU A 537 -23.89 21.06 14.67
C LEU A 537 -23.45 20.52 16.05
N ALA A 538 -22.21 20.76 16.44
CA ALA A 538 -21.63 20.42 17.74
C ALA A 538 -22.09 21.39 18.84
N ASN A 539 -22.28 22.67 18.52
CA ASN A 539 -22.67 23.69 19.48
C ASN A 539 -24.07 23.42 20.07
N GLU A 540 -24.14 23.23 21.40
CA GLU A 540 -25.38 22.88 22.11
C GLU A 540 -26.45 23.99 22.03
N GLU A 541 -26.08 25.26 22.13
CA GLU A 541 -27.02 26.40 22.05
C GLU A 541 -27.68 26.45 20.66
N ILE A 542 -26.87 26.27 19.62
CA ILE A 542 -27.33 26.25 18.22
C ILE A 542 -28.15 24.98 17.92
N SER A 543 -27.73 23.83 18.42
CA SER A 543 -28.46 22.57 18.26
C SER A 543 -29.86 22.66 18.89
N ASN A 544 -29.94 23.26 20.08
CA ASN A 544 -31.21 23.52 20.78
C ASN A 544 -32.09 24.52 20.01
N LEU A 545 -31.50 25.57 19.44
CA LEU A 545 -32.22 26.49 18.56
C LEU A 545 -32.84 25.75 17.36
N PHE A 546 -32.08 24.90 16.67
CA PHE A 546 -32.56 24.19 15.49
C PHE A 546 -33.55 23.06 15.82
N SER A 547 -33.47 22.45 17.00
CA SER A 547 -34.44 21.46 17.44
C SER A 547 -35.85 22.06 17.62
N CYS A 548 -35.95 23.33 18.01
CA CYS A 548 -37.24 24.03 18.12
C CYS A 548 -37.97 24.15 16.78
N TYR A 549 -37.26 24.20 15.65
CA TYR A 549 -37.88 24.18 14.33
C TYR A 549 -38.54 22.83 13.98
N LYS A 550 -38.14 21.72 14.62
CA LYS A 550 -38.65 20.35 14.36
C LYS A 550 -40.01 20.04 14.99
N ASN A 551 -40.47 20.83 15.98
CA ASN A 551 -41.67 20.54 16.79
C ASN A 551 -43.01 20.67 16.00
N THR A 552 -43.24 19.74 15.08
CA THR A 552 -44.40 19.71 14.17
C THR A 552 -45.55 18.85 14.68
N THR A 553 -45.35 17.95 15.65
CA THR A 553 -46.42 17.13 16.22
C THR A 553 -47.38 17.92 17.12
N SER A 554 -48.64 17.49 17.10
CA SER A 554 -49.78 18.02 17.86
C SER A 554 -49.67 17.67 19.34
N VAL A 555 -48.75 18.30 20.07
CA VAL A 555 -48.86 18.34 21.53
C VAL A 555 -50.02 19.27 21.84
N LYS A 556 -51.06 18.74 22.50
CA LYS A 556 -52.16 19.54 23.04
C LYS A 556 -51.55 20.72 23.80
N ARG A 557 -52.12 21.90 23.56
CA ARG A 557 -51.74 23.25 23.98
C ARG A 557 -51.67 23.45 25.52
N GLN A 558 -50.99 22.55 26.24
CA GLN A 558 -50.88 22.54 27.70
C GLN A 558 -49.45 22.77 28.22
N GLU A 559 -48.44 22.86 27.37
CA GLU A 559 -47.11 23.35 27.80
C GLU A 559 -46.96 24.82 27.42
N LYS A 560 -46.83 25.67 28.44
CA LYS A 560 -46.79 27.14 28.38
C LYS A 560 -45.48 27.72 27.80
N ASP A 561 -44.59 26.91 27.25
CA ASP A 561 -43.17 27.30 27.01
C ASP A 561 -42.62 26.96 25.60
N ILE A 562 -43.48 26.84 24.59
CA ILE A 562 -43.01 26.66 23.20
C ILE A 562 -42.64 28.03 22.62
N LYS A 563 -41.35 28.26 22.38
CA LYS A 563 -40.82 29.47 21.74
C LYS A 563 -41.23 29.57 20.26
N GLY A 564 -41.57 30.78 19.80
CA GLY A 564 -41.96 31.08 18.42
C GLY A 564 -43.41 30.80 18.01
N ILE A 565 -43.72 31.04 16.74
CA ILE A 565 -45.05 30.88 16.13
C ILE A 565 -45.09 29.65 15.23
N LYS A 566 -46.00 28.73 15.53
CA LYS A 566 -46.31 27.56 14.69
C LYS A 566 -47.42 27.89 13.69
N LEU A 567 -47.13 27.71 12.41
CA LEU A 567 -48.10 27.75 11.30
C LEU A 567 -48.18 26.37 10.62
N LYS A 568 -49.09 26.21 9.66
CA LYS A 568 -49.20 24.97 8.87
C LYS A 568 -47.90 24.61 8.13
N THR A 569 -47.12 25.62 7.77
CA THR A 569 -45.89 25.50 6.96
C THR A 569 -44.63 25.35 7.79
N GLY A 570 -44.71 25.37 9.13
CA GLY A 570 -43.55 25.21 10.01
C GLY A 570 -43.57 26.12 11.24
N VAL A 571 -42.42 26.16 11.94
CA VAL A 571 -42.17 27.02 13.10
C VAL A 571 -41.36 28.23 12.66
N TYR A 572 -41.67 29.39 13.23
CA TYR A 572 -41.06 30.68 12.93
C TYR A 572 -40.66 31.36 14.22
N LEU A 573 -39.39 31.75 14.34
CA LEU A 573 -38.87 32.35 15.57
C LEU A 573 -38.67 33.86 15.37
N SER A 574 -38.99 34.68 16.36
CA SER A 574 -38.58 36.08 16.41
C SER A 574 -37.12 36.20 16.87
N TYR A 575 -36.52 37.40 16.78
CA TYR A 575 -35.18 37.60 17.32
C TYR A 575 -35.11 37.34 18.83
N ASN A 576 -36.16 37.70 19.58
CA ASN A 576 -36.21 37.44 21.03
C ASN A 576 -36.28 35.95 21.35
N ASP A 577 -37.00 35.17 20.54
CA ASP A 577 -37.01 33.71 20.66
C ASP A 577 -35.59 33.16 20.44
N ILE A 578 -34.90 33.61 19.39
CA ILE A 578 -33.55 33.15 19.06
C ILE A 578 -32.54 33.55 20.14
N ARG A 579 -32.56 34.81 20.58
CA ARG A 579 -31.68 35.34 21.65
C ARG A 579 -31.74 34.48 22.91
N SER A 580 -32.91 33.98 23.26
CA SER A 580 -33.11 33.21 24.49
C SER A 580 -32.46 31.82 24.51
N PHE A 581 -31.81 31.39 23.42
CA PHE A 581 -30.98 30.17 23.38
C PHE A 581 -29.51 30.41 23.70
N PHE A 582 -29.07 31.67 23.65
CA PHE A 582 -27.67 32.05 23.86
C PHE A 582 -27.50 32.72 25.22
N LYS A 583 -26.38 32.43 25.89
CA LYS A 583 -26.04 33.11 27.15
C LYS A 583 -25.60 34.56 26.93
N ASP A 584 -24.86 34.84 25.87
CA ASP A 584 -24.39 36.18 25.49
C ASP A 584 -25.24 36.76 24.34
N GLU A 585 -25.73 37.99 24.52
CA GLU A 585 -26.44 38.72 23.47
C GLU A 585 -25.56 38.99 22.25
N LYS A 586 -24.26 39.21 22.45
CA LYS A 586 -23.32 39.48 21.36
C LYS A 586 -23.17 38.26 20.46
N ASP A 587 -23.08 37.07 21.04
CA ASP A 587 -23.01 35.81 20.30
C ASP A 587 -24.29 35.54 19.53
N ALA A 588 -25.46 35.76 20.17
CA ALA A 588 -26.75 35.67 19.49
C ALA A 588 -26.81 36.56 18.25
N ARG A 589 -26.35 37.82 18.35
CA ARG A 589 -26.29 38.75 17.20
C ARG A 589 -25.33 38.27 16.13
N ASN A 590 -24.12 37.86 16.51
CA ASN A 590 -23.09 37.41 15.56
C ASN A 590 -23.56 36.19 14.76
N TYR A 591 -24.10 35.16 15.44
CA TYR A 591 -24.64 33.98 14.76
C TYR A 591 -25.85 34.33 13.91
N MET A 592 -26.72 35.21 14.38
CA MET A 592 -27.89 35.63 13.61
C MET A 592 -27.49 36.29 12.29
N ASP A 593 -26.56 37.25 12.35
CA ASP A 593 -26.05 37.91 11.15
C ASP A 593 -25.33 36.95 10.21
N ASP A 594 -24.57 36.00 10.75
CA ASP A 594 -23.91 34.97 9.96
C ASP A 594 -24.90 34.04 9.26
N PHE A 595 -25.91 33.54 9.98
CA PHE A 595 -26.96 32.68 9.45
C PHE A 595 -27.80 33.37 8.38
N ILE A 596 -28.05 34.68 8.52
CA ILE A 596 -28.74 35.46 7.50
C ILE A 596 -27.86 35.65 6.26
N LYS A 597 -26.57 35.98 6.43
CA LYS A 597 -25.61 36.12 5.32
C LYS A 597 -25.48 34.82 4.51
N LYS A 598 -25.56 33.66 5.18
CA LYS A 598 -25.52 32.34 4.55
C LYS A 598 -26.86 31.87 3.98
N ASN A 599 -27.93 32.67 4.09
CA ASN A 599 -29.31 32.27 3.76
C ASN A 599 -29.80 31.01 4.52
N LEU A 600 -29.24 30.74 5.70
CA LEU A 600 -29.72 29.73 6.62
C LEU A 600 -31.01 30.18 7.30
N LEU A 601 -31.08 31.47 7.68
CA LEU A 601 -32.28 32.10 8.23
C LEU A 601 -32.77 33.21 7.31
N THR A 602 -34.04 33.14 6.92
CA THR A 602 -34.68 34.16 6.06
C THR A 602 -35.63 35.03 6.87
N ARG A 603 -35.51 36.36 6.72
CA ARG A 603 -36.40 37.37 7.34
C ARG A 603 -37.75 37.44 6.63
N GLY A 604 -38.82 37.59 7.42
CA GLY A 604 -40.16 37.83 6.90
C GLY A 604 -41.15 38.24 7.99
N PHE A 605 -42.40 38.42 7.57
CA PHE A 605 -43.50 38.82 8.44
C PHE A 605 -44.56 37.72 8.49
N ILE A 606 -45.35 37.68 9.57
CA ILE A 606 -46.53 36.81 9.66
C ILE A 606 -47.76 37.70 9.61
N PHE A 607 -48.55 37.56 8.55
CA PHE A 607 -49.80 38.30 8.38
C PHE A 607 -50.99 37.36 8.27
N LYS A 608 -52.13 37.84 8.77
CA LYS A 608 -53.45 37.21 8.61
C LYS A 608 -54.19 37.94 7.49
N CYS A 609 -54.76 37.22 6.53
CA CYS A 609 -55.57 37.81 5.47
C CYS A 609 -56.96 38.21 5.97
N GLU A 610 -57.46 39.39 5.61
CA GLU A 610 -58.81 39.85 5.99
C GLU A 610 -59.94 39.17 5.22
N GLN A 611 -59.67 38.65 4.01
CA GLN A 611 -60.68 37.97 3.19
C GLN A 611 -60.92 36.51 3.57
N CYS A 612 -59.85 35.75 3.89
CA CYS A 612 -59.95 34.30 4.10
C CYS A 612 -59.38 33.80 5.43
N ASP A 613 -59.03 34.72 6.33
CA ASP A 613 -58.44 34.49 7.66
C ASP A 613 -57.14 33.68 7.69
N ASN A 614 -56.53 33.41 6.54
CA ASN A 614 -55.30 32.63 6.44
C ASN A 614 -54.12 33.39 7.06
N SER A 615 -53.50 32.82 8.10
CA SER A 615 -52.22 33.30 8.64
C SER A 615 -51.06 32.60 7.95
N SER A 616 -50.13 33.36 7.38
CA SER A 616 -48.96 32.82 6.68
C SER A 616 -47.73 33.68 6.90
N TRP A 617 -46.57 33.07 6.72
CA TRP A 617 -45.31 33.79 6.68
C TRP A 617 -45.03 34.29 5.26
N TYR A 618 -44.60 35.54 5.15
CA TYR A 618 -44.29 36.25 3.92
C TYR A 618 -42.83 36.68 3.95
N ASN A 619 -42.08 36.35 2.91
CA ASN A 619 -40.69 36.77 2.77
C ASN A 619 -40.63 38.31 2.74
N ILE A 620 -39.64 38.91 3.41
CA ILE A 620 -39.47 40.37 3.41
C ILE A 620 -39.42 40.97 2.00
N ASN A 621 -38.83 40.24 1.03
CA ASN A 621 -38.73 40.67 -0.36
C ASN A 621 -40.06 40.58 -1.13
N SER A 622 -41.07 39.91 -0.57
CA SER A 622 -42.40 39.76 -1.16
C SER A 622 -43.43 40.74 -0.57
N VAL A 623 -43.05 41.51 0.43
CA VAL A 623 -43.91 42.47 1.13
C VAL A 623 -43.45 43.88 0.77
N THR A 624 -44.37 44.72 0.28
CA THR A 624 -44.09 46.12 -0.06
C THR A 624 -44.94 47.06 0.80
N GLY A 625 -45.76 47.93 0.20
CA GLY A 625 -46.90 48.56 0.89
C GLY A 625 -48.13 47.64 0.96
N THR A 626 -48.13 46.54 0.21
CA THR A 626 -49.18 45.52 0.17
C THR A 626 -48.57 44.13 0.39
N PHE A 627 -49.43 43.14 0.66
CA PHE A 627 -49.09 41.73 0.60
C PHE A 627 -50.21 40.93 -0.09
N LYS A 628 -49.80 39.91 -0.86
CA LYS A 628 -50.72 39.01 -1.57
C LYS A 628 -50.94 37.72 -0.76
N CYS A 629 -52.18 37.35 -0.46
CA CYS A 629 -52.45 36.17 0.36
C CYS A 629 -52.06 34.86 -0.34
N ASN A 630 -51.22 34.01 0.29
CA ASN A 630 -50.81 32.69 -0.22
C ASN A 630 -51.94 31.66 -0.43
N ARG A 631 -53.20 32.02 -0.18
CA ARG A 631 -54.36 31.11 -0.22
C ARG A 631 -55.42 31.58 -1.21
N CYS A 632 -55.91 32.81 -1.05
CA CYS A 632 -56.96 33.37 -1.90
C CYS A 632 -56.43 34.37 -2.92
N ASP A 633 -55.12 34.59 -2.98
CA ASP A 633 -54.45 35.55 -3.87
C ASP A 633 -54.89 37.03 -3.71
N TYR A 634 -55.69 37.34 -2.68
CA TYR A 634 -56.14 38.71 -2.41
C TYR A 634 -54.96 39.60 -1.99
N GLU A 635 -54.82 40.73 -2.67
CA GLU A 635 -53.81 41.75 -2.39
C GLU A 635 -54.38 42.82 -1.46
N GLN A 636 -53.73 43.04 -0.31
CA GLN A 636 -54.22 43.94 0.74
C GLN A 636 -53.09 44.73 1.40
N VAL A 637 -53.41 45.90 1.95
CA VAL A 637 -52.49 46.74 2.74
C VAL A 637 -52.42 46.18 4.16
N TYR A 638 -51.23 45.98 4.72
CA TYR A 638 -51.07 45.38 6.05
C TYR A 638 -51.28 46.39 7.19
N LEU A 639 -52.53 46.59 7.58
CA LEU A 639 -52.96 47.32 8.78
C LEU A 639 -52.85 46.50 10.09
N PRO A 640 -52.97 47.12 11.28
CA PRO A 640 -52.79 46.45 12.58
C PRO A 640 -53.59 45.15 12.77
N HIS A 641 -54.82 45.07 12.25
CA HIS A 641 -55.65 43.86 12.35
C HIS A 641 -55.12 42.65 11.57
N HIS A 642 -54.12 42.84 10.71
CA HIS A 642 -53.43 41.77 9.99
C HIS A 642 -52.23 41.21 10.77
N TRP A 643 -51.75 41.93 11.79
CA TRP A 643 -50.59 41.53 12.57
C TRP A 643 -50.98 40.51 13.64
N ARG A 644 -49.98 39.81 14.18
CA ARG A 644 -50.16 38.86 15.28
C ARG A 644 -50.13 39.52 16.66
N GLU A 645 -49.61 40.75 16.75
CA GLU A 645 -49.46 41.55 17.97
C GLU A 645 -49.88 43.00 17.69
N ASP A 646 -50.22 43.75 18.75
CA ASP A 646 -51.06 44.97 18.66
C ASP A 646 -50.33 46.27 18.29
N ASP A 647 -48.99 46.35 18.42
CA ASP A 647 -48.24 47.60 18.23
C ASP A 647 -47.62 47.78 16.83
N GLU A 648 -46.83 46.80 16.34
CA GLU A 648 -46.16 46.79 15.03
C GLU A 648 -45.83 45.34 14.58
N PRO A 649 -45.66 45.08 13.26
CA PRO A 649 -45.35 43.73 12.78
C PRO A 649 -43.89 43.36 13.05
N LYS A 650 -43.69 42.31 13.85
CA LYS A 650 -42.35 41.76 14.15
C LYS A 650 -41.76 40.98 12.97
N PHE A 651 -40.43 40.98 12.91
CA PHE A 651 -39.69 40.04 12.07
C PHE A 651 -39.72 38.63 12.66
N TYR A 652 -40.00 37.67 11.78
CA TYR A 652 -39.92 36.24 12.04
C TYR A 652 -38.97 35.58 11.05
N TYR A 653 -38.18 34.64 11.55
CA TYR A 653 -37.12 33.96 10.83
C TYR A 653 -37.52 32.52 10.51
N ARG A 654 -37.48 32.21 9.22
CA ARG A 654 -37.69 30.86 8.70
C ARG A 654 -36.35 30.18 8.46
N LEU A 655 -36.22 28.93 8.89
CA LEU A 655 -35.06 28.08 8.61
C LEU A 655 -35.05 27.66 7.13
N ASN A 656 -33.87 27.57 6.53
CA ASN A 656 -33.68 27.06 5.18
C ASN A 656 -34.17 25.61 5.08
N GLU A 657 -34.97 25.31 4.05
CA GLU A 657 -35.61 23.99 3.90
C GLU A 657 -34.58 22.86 3.76
N MET A 658 -33.51 23.05 2.99
CA MET A 658 -32.47 22.02 2.81
C MET A 658 -31.76 21.71 4.13
N PHE A 659 -31.47 22.73 4.94
CA PHE A 659 -30.89 22.53 6.27
C PHE A 659 -31.88 21.90 7.25
N TYR A 660 -33.15 22.31 7.21
CA TYR A 660 -34.21 21.69 8.01
C TYR A 660 -34.33 20.19 7.71
N GLN A 661 -34.35 19.80 6.43
CA GLN A 661 -34.40 18.40 6.01
C GLN A 661 -33.15 17.63 6.44
N GLY A 662 -31.95 18.16 6.19
CA GLY A 662 -30.70 17.54 6.63
C GLY A 662 -30.65 17.33 8.15
N ASN A 663 -30.99 18.35 8.93
CA ASN A 663 -31.04 18.24 10.39
C ASN A 663 -32.11 17.25 10.86
N SER A 664 -33.26 17.18 10.18
CA SER A 664 -34.35 16.25 10.52
C SER A 664 -34.02 14.79 10.21
N HIS A 665 -33.08 14.55 9.30
CA HIS A 665 -32.60 13.23 8.91
C HIS A 665 -31.23 12.87 9.49
N ASN A 666 -30.86 13.43 10.66
CA ASN A 666 -29.65 13.07 11.41
C ASN A 666 -28.35 13.21 10.60
N MET A 667 -28.18 14.32 9.86
CA MET A 667 -26.96 14.56 9.09
C MET A 667 -25.69 14.71 9.94
N LYS A 668 -25.82 14.91 11.25
CA LYS A 668 -24.68 15.13 12.16
C LYS A 668 -23.82 13.87 12.29
N GLU A 669 -24.46 12.72 12.42
CA GLU A 669 -23.81 11.44 12.71
C GLU A 669 -22.90 10.97 11.55
N PRO A 670 -23.35 10.97 10.28
CA PRO A 670 -22.47 10.69 9.15
C PRO A 670 -21.30 11.67 9.03
N ILE A 671 -21.52 12.98 9.27
CA ILE A 671 -20.44 13.99 9.26
C ILE A 671 -19.35 13.63 10.27
N LEU A 672 -19.73 13.32 11.51
CA LEU A 672 -18.77 12.97 12.55
C LEU A 672 -18.01 11.69 12.20
N GLY A 673 -18.67 10.70 11.60
CA GLY A 673 -18.03 9.48 11.10
C GLY A 673 -16.98 9.76 10.01
N ILE A 674 -17.32 10.61 9.04
CA ILE A 674 -16.41 11.03 7.97
C ILE A 674 -15.22 11.80 8.55
N LEU A 675 -15.45 12.74 9.48
CA LEU A 675 -14.38 13.53 10.12
C LEU A 675 -13.46 12.66 10.99
N TYR A 676 -14.01 11.68 11.69
CA TYR A 676 -13.22 10.69 12.41
C TYR A 676 -12.29 9.94 11.45
N LEU A 677 -12.80 9.39 10.35
CA LEU A 677 -11.95 8.71 9.36
C LEU A 677 -10.94 9.65 8.70
N LYS A 678 -11.31 10.91 8.47
CA LYS A 678 -10.39 11.94 7.97
C LYS A 678 -9.23 12.18 8.93
N SER A 679 -9.48 12.17 10.24
CA SER A 679 -8.44 12.33 11.27
C SER A 679 -7.44 11.17 11.29
N LEU A 680 -7.83 9.99 10.80
CA LEU A 680 -6.94 8.84 10.65
C LEU A 680 -6.08 8.91 9.38
N ALA A 681 -6.50 9.69 8.37
CA ALA A 681 -5.82 9.80 7.09
C ALA A 681 -4.51 10.57 7.23
N LYS A 682 -3.41 9.96 6.80
CA LYS A 682 -2.07 10.56 6.86
C LYS A 682 -1.61 11.14 5.52
N LYS A 683 -2.18 10.68 4.40
CA LYS A 683 -1.69 11.01 3.06
C LYS A 683 -2.80 11.44 2.10
N SER A 684 -3.95 10.78 2.10
CA SER A 684 -5.05 11.10 1.19
C SER A 684 -6.41 10.74 1.78
N PHE A 685 -7.42 11.56 1.50
CA PHE A 685 -8.79 11.31 1.94
C PHE A 685 -9.82 11.69 0.87
N PHE A 686 -10.72 10.76 0.56
CA PHE A 686 -11.88 10.99 -0.29
C PHE A 686 -13.13 10.51 0.44
N TYR A 687 -14.26 11.16 0.20
CA TYR A 687 -15.52 10.74 0.80
C TYR A 687 -16.71 11.03 -0.10
N ARG A 688 -17.78 10.29 0.15
CA ARG A 688 -19.12 10.54 -0.37
C ARG A 688 -20.11 10.26 0.75
N PRO A 689 -20.91 11.24 1.17
CA PRO A 689 -22.00 10.98 2.11
C PRO A 689 -23.20 10.34 1.39
N GLU A 690 -23.99 9.59 2.14
CA GLU A 690 -25.41 9.30 1.88
C GLU A 690 -25.68 8.83 0.44
N LEU A 691 -25.31 7.57 0.16
CA LEU A 691 -25.41 6.96 -1.16
C LEU A 691 -26.55 5.95 -1.22
N ASN A 692 -27.32 6.00 -2.30
CA ASN A 692 -28.13 4.87 -2.75
C ASN A 692 -27.28 3.98 -3.65
N VAL A 693 -27.31 2.68 -3.38
CA VAL A 693 -26.60 1.66 -4.14
C VAL A 693 -27.61 0.70 -4.74
N TYR A 694 -27.48 0.49 -6.06
CA TYR A 694 -28.35 -0.35 -6.86
C TYR A 694 -27.57 -1.51 -7.45
N ASN A 695 -28.16 -2.70 -7.51
CA ASN A 695 -27.59 -3.79 -8.31
C ASN A 695 -27.68 -3.42 -9.81
N ALA A 696 -26.56 -3.49 -10.52
CA ALA A 696 -26.47 -3.10 -11.93
C ALA A 696 -27.33 -3.98 -12.86
N GLU A 697 -27.55 -5.26 -12.53
CA GLU A 697 -28.23 -6.21 -13.41
C GLU A 697 -29.76 -6.05 -13.42
N ASN A 698 -30.36 -5.72 -12.28
CA ASN A 698 -31.81 -5.75 -12.11
C ASN A 698 -32.41 -4.50 -11.48
N SER A 699 -31.57 -3.51 -11.08
CA SER A 699 -31.98 -2.25 -10.46
C SER A 699 -32.91 -2.39 -9.25
N SER A 700 -33.04 -3.58 -8.66
CA SER A 700 -34.11 -3.90 -7.70
C SER A 700 -33.65 -3.81 -6.24
N LEU A 701 -32.37 -4.05 -5.97
CA LEU A 701 -31.80 -3.89 -4.64
C LEU A 701 -31.36 -2.44 -4.43
N LYS A 702 -32.16 -1.65 -3.72
CA LYS A 702 -31.75 -0.33 -3.21
C LYS A 702 -31.24 -0.49 -1.79
N GLN A 703 -29.94 -0.29 -1.58
CA GLN A 703 -29.34 -0.16 -0.25
C GLN A 703 -28.89 1.29 -0.03
N GLU A 704 -29.23 1.86 1.12
CA GLU A 704 -28.72 3.17 1.53
C GLU A 704 -27.48 2.98 2.41
N ILE A 705 -26.44 3.75 2.12
CA ILE A 705 -25.17 3.82 2.86
C ILE A 705 -25.03 5.23 3.42
N ASP A 706 -24.76 5.36 4.71
CA ASP A 706 -24.63 6.66 5.36
C ASP A 706 -23.39 7.42 4.87
N PHE A 707 -22.27 6.73 4.68
CA PHE A 707 -21.08 7.29 4.04
C PHE A 707 -20.11 6.22 3.53
N VAL A 708 -19.32 6.60 2.52
CA VAL A 708 -18.15 5.85 2.05
C VAL A 708 -16.94 6.76 2.04
N CYS A 709 -15.79 6.24 2.46
CA CYS A 709 -14.54 6.98 2.54
C CYS A 709 -13.39 6.17 1.94
N LEU A 710 -12.40 6.86 1.41
CA LEU A 710 -11.11 6.31 1.03
C LEU A 710 -10.05 6.95 1.93
N VAL A 711 -9.45 6.16 2.80
CA VAL A 711 -8.43 6.59 3.78
C VAL A 711 -7.10 6.00 3.34
N ASP A 712 -6.19 6.83 2.83
CA ASP A 712 -4.86 6.41 2.34
C ASP A 712 -4.92 5.23 1.34
N GLY A 713 -5.93 5.26 0.45
CA GLY A 713 -6.15 4.20 -0.54
C GLY A 713 -6.89 2.96 -0.03
N GLU A 714 -7.29 2.91 1.25
CA GLU A 714 -8.17 1.88 1.79
C GLU A 714 -9.64 2.32 1.77
N LEU A 715 -10.53 1.48 1.24
CA LEU A 715 -11.96 1.74 1.14
C LEU A 715 -12.67 1.40 2.46
N TRP A 716 -13.47 2.33 2.97
CA TRP A 716 -14.28 2.23 4.18
C TRP A 716 -15.75 2.51 3.88
N ILE A 717 -16.64 1.69 4.43
CA ILE A 717 -18.10 1.88 4.35
C ILE A 717 -18.63 1.99 5.77
N GLY A 718 -19.41 3.03 6.04
CA GLY A 718 -19.84 3.36 7.38
C GLY A 718 -21.35 3.40 7.57
N GLU A 719 -21.77 2.98 8.76
CA GLU A 719 -23.08 3.28 9.35
C GLU A 719 -22.86 4.21 10.55
N ALA A 720 -23.64 5.28 10.65
CA ALA A 720 -23.62 6.19 11.80
C ALA A 720 -25.02 6.31 12.42
N LYS A 721 -25.11 6.03 13.72
CA LYS A 721 -26.41 5.98 14.41
C LYS A 721 -26.39 6.60 15.79
N SER A 722 -27.46 7.34 16.07
CA SER A 722 -27.89 7.78 17.40
C SER A 722 -29.14 7.00 17.79
N GLY A 723 -29.14 6.36 18.96
CA GLY A 723 -30.14 5.38 19.36
C GLY A 723 -29.75 3.95 18.93
N GLY A 724 -29.82 3.02 19.88
CA GLY A 724 -29.23 1.67 19.82
C GLY A 724 -29.20 0.97 18.45
N THR A 725 -28.02 0.46 18.09
CA THR A 725 -27.78 -0.31 16.87
C THR A 725 -28.28 -1.74 17.00
N THR A 726 -28.81 -2.30 15.91
CA THR A 726 -29.27 -3.69 15.82
C THR A 726 -28.39 -4.53 14.90
N LYS A 727 -28.51 -5.86 15.00
CA LYS A 727 -27.86 -6.78 14.04
C LYS A 727 -28.29 -6.54 12.59
N GLY A 728 -29.54 -6.13 12.37
CA GLY A 728 -30.07 -5.83 11.03
C GLY A 728 -29.35 -4.66 10.36
N ASP A 729 -28.96 -3.65 11.14
CA ASP A 729 -28.22 -2.48 10.65
C ASP A 729 -26.82 -2.87 10.15
N VAL A 730 -26.20 -3.89 10.76
CA VAL A 730 -24.89 -4.41 10.35
C VAL A 730 -25.03 -5.36 9.16
N ASN A 731 -26.02 -6.25 9.18
CA ASN A 731 -26.17 -7.32 8.20
C ASN A 731 -26.35 -6.83 6.77
N LYS A 732 -26.95 -5.65 6.58
CA LYS A 732 -27.08 -5.04 5.24
C LYS A 732 -25.70 -4.76 4.59
N TYR A 733 -24.64 -4.55 5.36
CA TYR A 733 -23.32 -4.18 4.82
C TYR A 733 -22.41 -5.35 4.46
N ILE A 734 -22.65 -6.55 4.98
CA ILE A 734 -21.71 -7.68 4.90
C ILE A 734 -21.39 -8.02 3.44
N THR A 735 -22.42 -8.29 2.64
CA THR A 735 -22.28 -8.66 1.22
C THR A 735 -21.57 -7.56 0.43
N LEU A 736 -21.90 -6.30 0.71
CA LEU A 736 -21.37 -5.15 0.01
C LEU A 736 -19.90 -4.91 0.33
N CYS A 737 -19.54 -4.93 1.62
CA CYS A 737 -18.16 -4.76 2.08
C CYS A 737 -17.25 -5.87 1.56
N ASN A 738 -17.70 -7.13 1.61
CA ASN A 738 -16.92 -8.26 1.12
C ASN A 738 -16.68 -8.17 -0.40
N LYS A 739 -17.70 -7.84 -1.20
CA LYS A 739 -17.52 -7.66 -2.65
C LYS A 739 -16.59 -6.51 -3.01
N LEU A 740 -16.65 -5.41 -2.25
CA LEU A 740 -15.81 -4.23 -2.46
C LEU A 740 -14.43 -4.33 -1.79
N LYS A 741 -14.16 -5.41 -1.03
CA LYS A 741 -12.99 -5.53 -0.14
C LYS A 741 -12.82 -4.29 0.76
N ALA A 742 -13.95 -3.74 1.21
CA ALA A 742 -14.03 -2.55 2.03
C ALA A 742 -14.03 -2.91 3.52
N ARG A 743 -13.48 -2.02 4.35
CA ARG A 743 -13.59 -2.13 5.80
C ARG A 743 -14.89 -1.53 6.28
N PHE A 744 -15.66 -2.27 7.07
CA PHE A 744 -16.87 -1.75 7.70
C PHE A 744 -16.53 -0.93 8.95
N ILE A 745 -17.20 0.21 9.15
CA ILE A 745 -17.15 0.96 10.40
C ILE A 745 -18.55 1.29 10.93
N LEU A 746 -18.76 1.02 12.22
CA LEU A 746 -19.94 1.49 12.94
C LEU A 746 -19.56 2.66 13.84
N ILE A 747 -20.18 3.81 13.59
CA ILE A 747 -20.08 5.01 14.42
C ILE A 747 -21.33 5.10 15.29
N SER A 748 -21.15 5.16 16.60
CA SER A 748 -22.27 5.32 17.53
C SER A 748 -22.00 6.40 18.58
N ASN A 749 -23.06 7.13 18.92
CA ASN A 749 -23.07 8.04 20.06
C ASN A 749 -23.42 7.33 21.37
N ASP A 750 -23.93 6.10 21.31
CA ASP A 750 -24.38 5.35 22.48
C ASP A 750 -23.48 4.13 22.72
N PRO A 751 -23.36 3.64 23.97
CA PRO A 751 -22.69 2.38 24.25
C PRO A 751 -23.32 1.24 23.46
N ILE A 752 -22.47 0.44 22.83
CA ILE A 752 -22.89 -0.78 22.11
C ILE A 752 -22.86 -1.96 23.09
N SER A 753 -23.86 -2.84 23.03
CA SER A 753 -23.90 -4.02 23.90
C SER A 753 -22.75 -4.98 23.59
N SER A 754 -22.23 -5.64 24.62
CA SER A 754 -21.16 -6.65 24.46
C SER A 754 -21.56 -7.77 23.49
N GLU A 755 -22.86 -8.12 23.46
CA GLU A 755 -23.42 -9.10 22.52
C GLU A 755 -23.31 -8.64 21.06
N LEU A 756 -23.61 -7.37 20.77
CA LEU A 756 -23.50 -6.83 19.41
C LEU A 756 -22.03 -6.67 19.00
N HIS A 757 -21.17 -6.26 19.94
CA HIS A 757 -19.73 -6.19 19.70
C HIS A 757 -19.17 -7.57 19.33
N ALA A 758 -19.46 -8.60 20.14
CA ALA A 758 -19.05 -9.98 19.86
C ALA A 758 -19.63 -10.49 18.53
N TYR A 759 -20.90 -10.14 18.24
CA TYR A 759 -21.53 -10.51 16.97
C TYR A 759 -20.81 -9.90 15.76
N ILE A 760 -20.50 -8.60 15.78
CA ILE A 760 -19.80 -7.92 14.68
C ILE A 760 -18.45 -8.59 14.39
N HIS A 761 -17.69 -8.91 15.43
CA HIS A 761 -16.39 -9.59 15.27
C HIS A 761 -16.50 -11.09 14.93
N SER A 762 -17.67 -11.71 15.10
CA SER A 762 -17.93 -13.10 14.71
C SER A 762 -18.28 -13.29 13.23
N ILE A 763 -18.65 -12.22 12.53
CA ILE A 763 -19.01 -12.26 11.11
C ILE A 763 -17.75 -12.47 10.26
N ALA A 764 -17.87 -13.26 9.19
CA ALA A 764 -16.81 -13.44 8.20
C ALA A 764 -16.67 -12.21 7.29
N TRP A 765 -15.95 -11.20 7.78
CA TRP A 765 -15.55 -10.03 7.00
C TRP A 765 -14.28 -10.32 6.21
N GLU A 766 -14.20 -9.83 4.98
CA GLU A 766 -12.95 -9.81 4.21
C GLU A 766 -11.88 -8.93 4.89
N LYS A 767 -12.32 -7.85 5.56
CA LYS A 767 -11.48 -6.95 6.35
C LYS A 767 -12.10 -6.70 7.72
N ASN A 768 -11.26 -6.78 8.76
CA ASN A 768 -11.72 -6.62 10.14
C ASN A 768 -12.53 -5.33 10.35
N PRO A 769 -13.76 -5.41 10.89
CA PRO A 769 -14.61 -4.26 11.09
C PRO A 769 -14.07 -3.38 12.22
N THR A 770 -14.49 -2.12 12.25
CA THR A 770 -14.16 -1.16 13.32
C THR A 770 -15.44 -0.67 13.98
N ILE A 771 -15.43 -0.55 15.30
CA ILE A 771 -16.51 0.05 16.08
C ILE A 771 -15.92 1.26 16.79
N LYS A 772 -16.53 2.44 16.60
CA LYS A 772 -16.12 3.67 17.29
C LYS A 772 -17.31 4.29 17.99
N ILE A 773 -17.20 4.36 19.31
CA ILE A 773 -18.09 5.13 20.17
C ILE A 773 -17.49 6.52 20.29
N LEU A 774 -18.21 7.55 19.84
CA LEU A 774 -17.74 8.93 19.90
C LEU A 774 -17.84 9.45 21.33
N SER A 775 -16.72 9.90 21.90
CA SER A 775 -16.67 10.54 23.22
C SER A 775 -17.36 11.91 23.19
N LYS A 776 -17.50 12.57 24.35
CA LYS A 776 -18.03 13.94 24.39
C LYS A 776 -17.07 14.92 23.71
N ASP A 777 -15.76 14.71 23.85
CA ASP A 777 -14.71 15.53 23.22
C ASP A 777 -14.65 15.31 21.70
N ASP A 778 -14.91 14.09 21.21
CA ASP A 778 -15.01 13.81 19.77
C ASP A 778 -16.21 14.55 19.10
N ARG A 779 -17.17 15.04 19.90
CA ARG A 779 -18.41 15.70 19.44
C ARG A 779 -18.32 17.22 19.46
N THR A 780 -17.29 17.80 20.07
CA THR A 780 -17.06 19.24 20.25
C THR A 780 -15.86 19.69 19.45
#